data_AF-A0A520X050-F1
#
_entry.id   AF-A0A520X050-F1
#
_cell.length_a   1.000
_cell.length_b   1.000
_cell.length_c   1.000
_cell.angle_alpha   90.00
_cell.angle_beta   90.00
_cell.angle_gamma   90.00
#
_symmetry.space_group_name_H-M   'P 1'
#
loop_
_entity.id
_entity.type
_entity.pdbx_description
1 polymer ?
#
loop_
_entity_poly.entity_id
_entity_poly.type
_entity_poly.pdbx_seq_one_letter_code
_entity_poly.pdbx_strand_id
1 'polypeptide(L)'
;MRGMLPMQRRIFWVVLMIAPAFAACTSVPVEVPAPAPDPRVLAIHEQTVFADMHAHPSRFHRANVESITGAEVDLYRASTMDLVVANISSDMAFDGSYFKRDGSKVEKGEYKPAPGEVYALSADRLMRLNKTFELGFAVHADTPESVIAARQANAVAIMPALEGADALEGDIDNLYAMHEQGLRLIQLVHFRNNELGHVQTWPYSPGGLTEFGEEVVRAANRLGMIIDMAHANAETQADILALSTQPVVFSHGGVRRYTDHDRAVTDDQIRAIAATGGVVGIWPHGRHIADIAEMVDYIEHVIEVGGIDHVGIGSDLRGVSTYVKGFDSDAKFHAIATELLDRGYSADGVGKVMGGNFFRVWQEVTAMAQTAAFDVFEATIPELQAALNSGKTTSHVLVRQYLDRIEAFDRDGPQLNAMIAINPQAMEEAARLDQERQARGARGPLHGIPIVLKDNFDTADMPTTGGSVALQGFIPPDEGFQVRKLREAGVVIIGKTNLHELARGIETISSLGGQTLNPYDPRRNPGGSSGGTAAAVAASFAAVGMGSDTCGSIRIPAANNNLFGLRVTQGLSSRDGIIPLSDTQDVGGPLARSMIDLVTVLDVTVGEDPVDKQTRGASTKIPETYRHHLQAESLEGARLGLLTDYVQETGDYSDVSKVIRKATRLMAESGAEIVEIEIEGLENLRTTTSVINYEFRVGLDNYLVRSYAPVKSLAEILETGQFHPALEDRFRRSANTDATAKEYFDRLERRDELAQLLVGAMTSNELDALVYPTLRVKPNLVGERQSGSLCHIAAHSGLPAISLPAGFTADGVPVGIELLARPFEEGRLIELGFGWEQVAMPRRPPALTPSLQET
;
A
#
# COMPACT_ATOMS: atom_id res chain seq x y z
N MET A 1 -63.90 -23.35 -20.26
CA MET A 1 -64.44 -23.25 -18.88
C MET A 1 -63.65 -24.20 -17.99
N ARG A 2 -63.04 -23.62 -16.95
CA ARG A 2 -62.52 -24.15 -15.66
C ARG A 2 -62.11 -25.62 -15.48
N GLY A 3 -60.95 -25.78 -14.84
CA GLY A 3 -60.55 -26.91 -13.97
C GLY A 3 -59.02 -26.97 -13.82
N MET A 4 -58.40 -26.18 -12.93
CA MET A 4 -57.93 -26.54 -11.56
C MET A 4 -57.00 -27.78 -11.45
N LEU A 5 -55.73 -27.47 -11.10
CA LEU A 5 -54.60 -28.29 -10.57
C LEU A 5 -54.89 -28.86 -9.16
N PRO A 6 -53.95 -29.56 -8.45
CA PRO A 6 -52.73 -30.33 -8.82
C PRO A 6 -52.54 -31.67 -8.03
N MET A 7 -51.55 -32.53 -8.38
CA MET A 7 -50.57 -33.14 -7.43
C MET A 7 -49.60 -34.18 -8.05
N GLN A 8 -48.30 -33.94 -7.78
CA GLN A 8 -47.21 -34.84 -7.33
C GLN A 8 -46.92 -36.25 -7.92
N ARG A 9 -45.66 -36.33 -8.42
CA ARG A 9 -44.54 -37.26 -8.09
C ARG A 9 -44.62 -38.78 -8.42
N ARG A 10 -43.64 -39.16 -9.28
CA ARG A 10 -42.49 -40.09 -9.03
C ARG A 10 -42.53 -41.56 -9.53
N ILE A 11 -41.40 -41.91 -10.20
CA ILE A 11 -40.56 -43.14 -10.10
C ILE A 11 -40.64 -44.20 -11.24
N PHE A 12 -39.55 -44.20 -12.04
CA PHE A 12 -38.61 -45.27 -12.49
C PHE A 12 -39.05 -46.58 -13.20
N TRP A 13 -38.04 -47.12 -13.94
CA TRP A 13 -37.85 -48.40 -14.68
C TRP A 13 -37.96 -48.27 -16.23
N VAL A 14 -37.18 -48.90 -17.12
CA VAL A 14 -35.87 -49.63 -17.12
C VAL A 14 -35.51 -50.07 -18.58
N VAL A 15 -34.24 -50.46 -18.86
CA VAL A 15 -33.74 -51.42 -19.92
C VAL A 15 -33.87 -50.98 -21.41
N LEU A 16 -33.12 -51.43 -22.44
CA LEU A 16 -31.81 -52.05 -22.79
C LEU A 16 -31.94 -52.45 -24.30
N MET A 17 -30.83 -52.74 -25.01
CA MET A 17 -30.67 -53.37 -26.36
C MET A 17 -30.34 -52.41 -27.55
N ILE A 18 -29.11 -52.41 -28.14
CA ILE A 18 -28.43 -53.38 -29.06
C ILE A 18 -29.16 -53.39 -30.44
N ALA A 19 -28.63 -53.00 -31.62
CA ALA A 19 -27.43 -53.42 -32.40
C ALA A 19 -27.27 -52.58 -33.72
N PRO A 20 -26.47 -52.92 -34.77
CA PRO A 20 -25.25 -52.18 -35.18
C PRO A 20 -25.22 -51.71 -36.66
N ALA A 21 -24.20 -50.95 -37.06
CA ALA A 21 -23.81 -50.82 -38.47
C ALA A 21 -22.28 -50.70 -38.62
N PHE A 22 -21.68 -51.73 -39.22
CA PHE A 22 -20.28 -51.77 -39.68
C PHE A 22 -20.13 -50.97 -40.98
N ALA A 23 -19.07 -50.15 -41.11
CA ALA A 23 -18.27 -50.05 -42.35
C ALA A 23 -17.00 -49.18 -42.18
N ALA A 24 -15.87 -49.77 -42.62
CA ALA A 24 -14.64 -49.14 -43.12
C ALA A 24 -13.72 -48.38 -42.12
N CYS A 25 -12.86 -49.14 -41.44
CA CYS A 25 -11.57 -48.63 -40.97
C CYS A 25 -10.61 -48.46 -42.16
N THR A 26 -10.35 -47.22 -42.57
CA THR A 26 -9.07 -46.85 -43.17
C THR A 26 -8.11 -46.52 -42.03
N SER A 27 -6.95 -47.20 -42.00
CA SER A 27 -5.91 -47.00 -40.99
C SER A 27 -5.33 -45.59 -41.11
N VAL A 28 -5.69 -44.71 -40.16
CA VAL A 28 -4.92 -43.52 -39.83
C VAL A 28 -3.62 -44.00 -39.17
N PRO A 29 -2.43 -43.51 -39.57
CA PRO A 29 -1.20 -43.87 -38.87
C PRO A 29 -1.31 -43.42 -37.41
N VAL A 30 -1.03 -44.34 -36.50
CA VAL A 30 -0.91 -44.06 -35.06
C VAL A 30 0.28 -43.13 -34.89
N GLU A 31 0.03 -41.85 -34.58
CA GLU A 31 1.04 -40.93 -34.08
C GLU A 31 1.67 -41.54 -32.83
N VAL A 32 2.99 -41.74 -32.88
CA VAL A 32 3.79 -42.12 -31.72
C VAL A 32 3.74 -40.95 -30.74
N PRO A 33 3.31 -41.12 -29.48
CA PRO A 33 3.30 -40.03 -28.51
C PRO A 33 4.72 -39.46 -28.37
N ALA A 34 4.82 -38.13 -28.33
CA ALA A 34 6.09 -37.44 -28.12
C ALA A 34 6.81 -37.99 -26.86
N PRO A 35 8.15 -38.10 -26.88
CA PRO A 35 8.90 -38.52 -25.70
C PRO A 35 8.58 -37.60 -24.51
N ALA A 36 8.52 -38.18 -23.31
CA ALA A 36 8.27 -37.42 -22.08
C ALA A 36 9.35 -36.32 -21.90
N PRO A 37 8.99 -35.14 -21.35
CA PRO A 37 9.95 -34.07 -21.11
C PRO A 37 11.12 -34.53 -20.25
N ASP A 38 12.32 -33.97 -20.49
CA ASP A 38 13.50 -34.21 -19.68
C ASP A 38 13.19 -33.93 -18.19
N PRO A 39 13.43 -34.88 -17.25
CA PRO A 39 13.18 -34.68 -15.83
C PRO A 39 13.89 -33.44 -15.24
N ARG A 40 15.05 -33.04 -15.80
CA ARG A 40 15.75 -31.81 -15.41
C ARG A 40 14.92 -30.57 -15.72
N VAL A 41 14.26 -30.55 -16.88
CA VAL A 41 13.38 -29.44 -17.31
C VAL A 41 12.14 -29.37 -16.43
N LEU A 42 11.54 -30.52 -16.10
CA LEU A 42 10.39 -30.58 -15.19
C LEU A 42 10.72 -30.01 -13.80
N ALA A 43 11.89 -30.32 -13.24
CA ALA A 43 12.31 -29.78 -11.95
C ALA A 43 12.48 -28.24 -11.96
N ILE A 44 12.86 -27.66 -13.11
CA ILE A 44 12.98 -26.20 -13.27
C ILE A 44 11.59 -25.58 -13.41
N HIS A 45 10.71 -26.20 -14.21
CA HIS A 45 9.31 -25.81 -14.39
C HIS A 45 8.50 -25.88 -13.08
N GLU A 46 8.87 -26.75 -12.14
CA GLU A 46 8.30 -26.78 -10.78
C GLU A 46 8.65 -25.55 -9.93
N GLN A 47 9.66 -24.77 -10.30
CA GLN A 47 10.08 -23.57 -9.56
C GLN A 47 9.82 -22.25 -10.31
N THR A 48 9.76 -22.29 -11.63
CA THR A 48 9.69 -21.08 -12.47
C THR A 48 8.47 -21.10 -13.39
N VAL A 49 7.89 -19.93 -13.67
CA VAL A 49 6.86 -19.77 -14.69
C VAL A 49 7.50 -19.87 -16.07
N PHE A 50 7.05 -20.82 -16.89
CA PHE A 50 7.43 -20.90 -18.29
C PHE A 50 6.40 -20.19 -19.16
N ALA A 51 6.87 -19.37 -20.09
CA ALA A 51 6.03 -18.47 -20.86
C ALA A 51 6.45 -18.42 -22.33
N ASP A 52 5.47 -18.57 -23.22
CA ASP A 52 5.60 -18.15 -24.61
C ASP A 52 5.11 -16.71 -24.73
N MET A 53 6.04 -15.78 -24.97
CA MET A 53 5.74 -14.35 -24.94
C MET A 53 5.06 -13.84 -26.22
N HIS A 54 4.93 -14.68 -27.26
CA HIS A 54 4.19 -14.33 -28.48
C HIS A 54 3.71 -15.56 -29.26
N ALA A 55 2.40 -15.77 -29.32
CA ALA A 55 1.79 -16.85 -30.10
C ALA A 55 0.52 -16.40 -30.84
N HIS A 56 0.09 -17.21 -31.80
CA HIS A 56 -1.21 -17.10 -32.47
C HIS A 56 -2.05 -18.38 -32.34
N PRO A 57 -2.55 -18.69 -31.13
CA PRO A 57 -3.33 -19.89 -30.89
C PRO A 57 -4.52 -20.00 -31.84
N SER A 58 -4.86 -21.21 -32.27
CA SER A 58 -5.98 -21.50 -33.19
C SER A 58 -6.03 -20.62 -34.47
N ARG A 59 -4.96 -19.88 -34.80
CA ARG A 59 -4.94 -18.83 -35.83
C ARG A 59 -6.10 -17.83 -35.68
N PHE A 60 -6.36 -17.38 -34.45
CA PHE A 60 -7.41 -16.38 -34.13
C PHE A 60 -7.36 -15.14 -35.03
N HIS A 61 -6.15 -14.72 -35.39
CA HIS A 61 -5.87 -13.63 -36.30
C HIS A 61 -6.11 -13.96 -37.79
N ARG A 62 -6.72 -15.09 -38.18
CA ARG A 62 -7.08 -15.37 -39.60
C ARG A 62 -8.35 -16.19 -39.75
N ALA A 63 -8.55 -17.15 -38.86
CA ALA A 63 -9.65 -18.10 -38.90
C ALA A 63 -10.87 -17.58 -38.13
N ASN A 64 -12.07 -17.90 -38.60
CA ASN A 64 -13.32 -17.66 -37.88
C ASN A 64 -13.55 -18.78 -36.85
N VAL A 65 -12.73 -18.82 -35.80
CA VAL A 65 -12.83 -19.79 -34.70
C VAL A 65 -13.55 -19.17 -33.50
N GLU A 66 -14.27 -19.98 -32.72
CA GLU A 66 -15.09 -19.50 -31.58
C GLU A 66 -14.32 -19.40 -30.25
N SER A 67 -13.31 -20.24 -30.04
CA SER A 67 -12.46 -20.29 -28.83
C SER A 67 -11.14 -21.01 -29.14
N ILE A 68 -10.11 -20.86 -28.30
CA ILE A 68 -8.93 -21.73 -28.34
C ILE A 68 -9.39 -23.10 -27.84
N THR A 69 -9.14 -24.16 -28.61
CA THR A 69 -9.65 -25.48 -28.25
C THR A 69 -8.91 -26.07 -27.04
N GLY A 70 -9.61 -26.83 -26.19
CA GLY A 70 -8.97 -27.55 -25.07
C GLY A 70 -7.82 -28.46 -25.51
N ALA A 71 -7.93 -29.11 -26.69
CA ALA A 71 -6.87 -29.94 -27.25
C ALA A 71 -5.58 -29.15 -27.54
N GLU A 72 -5.69 -27.89 -27.96
CA GLU A 72 -4.52 -27.02 -28.14
C GLU A 72 -3.94 -26.56 -26.80
N VAL A 73 -4.79 -26.26 -25.81
CA VAL A 73 -4.31 -25.94 -24.46
C VAL A 73 -3.58 -27.13 -23.83
N ASP A 74 -4.05 -28.35 -24.08
CA ASP A 74 -3.38 -29.58 -23.63
C ASP A 74 -2.00 -29.75 -24.25
N LEU A 75 -1.76 -29.28 -25.49
CA LEU A 75 -0.43 -29.27 -26.11
C LEU A 75 0.52 -28.31 -25.38
N TYR A 76 0.08 -27.10 -25.06
CA TYR A 76 0.90 -26.16 -24.26
C TYR A 76 1.24 -26.75 -22.88
N ARG A 77 0.27 -27.39 -22.22
CA ARG A 77 0.50 -28.07 -20.93
C ARG A 77 1.50 -29.21 -21.08
N ALA A 78 1.36 -30.05 -22.10
CA ALA A 78 2.28 -31.16 -22.37
C ALA A 78 3.71 -30.68 -22.68
N SER A 79 3.83 -29.46 -23.22
CA SER A 79 5.09 -28.79 -23.50
C SER A 79 5.56 -27.85 -22.38
N THR A 80 5.05 -28.04 -21.15
CA THR A 80 5.49 -27.36 -19.93
C THR A 80 5.32 -25.83 -19.95
N MET A 81 4.32 -25.30 -20.65
CA MET A 81 4.01 -23.87 -20.64
C MET A 81 2.95 -23.55 -19.58
N ASP A 82 3.22 -22.54 -18.74
CA ASP A 82 2.26 -22.00 -17.78
C ASP A 82 1.49 -20.81 -18.35
N LEU A 83 2.16 -20.01 -19.18
CA LEU A 83 1.64 -18.78 -19.76
C LEU A 83 1.83 -18.76 -21.27
N VAL A 84 0.79 -18.40 -22.01
CA VAL A 84 0.86 -18.15 -23.45
C VAL A 84 0.28 -16.77 -23.75
N VAL A 85 1.06 -15.90 -24.40
CA VAL A 85 0.59 -14.60 -24.88
C VAL A 85 -0.11 -14.80 -26.22
N ALA A 86 -1.43 -14.64 -26.24
CA ALA A 86 -2.27 -14.85 -27.41
C ALA A 86 -2.50 -13.53 -28.16
N ASN A 87 -1.76 -13.33 -29.24
CA ASN A 87 -1.84 -12.15 -30.07
C ASN A 87 -2.99 -12.21 -31.08
N ILE A 88 -3.87 -11.20 -31.01
CA ILE A 88 -4.84 -10.87 -32.06
C ILE A 88 -4.24 -9.78 -32.95
N SER A 89 -4.12 -10.03 -34.26
CA SER A 89 -3.60 -9.02 -35.19
C SER A 89 -4.72 -8.11 -35.68
N SER A 90 -4.50 -6.80 -35.67
CA SER A 90 -5.46 -5.79 -36.16
C SER A 90 -5.28 -5.48 -37.65
N ASP A 91 -4.04 -5.47 -38.14
CA ASP A 91 -3.65 -5.10 -39.50
C ASP A 91 -4.21 -6.05 -40.56
N MET A 92 -4.57 -7.26 -40.17
CA MET A 92 -5.26 -8.21 -41.05
C MET A 92 -6.61 -7.71 -41.61
N ALA A 93 -7.22 -6.72 -40.96
CA ALA A 93 -8.39 -6.03 -41.49
C ALA A 93 -8.10 -5.40 -42.87
N PHE A 94 -6.83 -5.10 -43.15
CA PHE A 94 -6.37 -4.45 -44.37
C PHE A 94 -5.77 -5.43 -45.40
N ASP A 95 -5.27 -6.60 -44.96
CA ASP A 95 -4.75 -7.65 -45.87
C ASP A 95 -5.87 -8.40 -46.61
N GLY A 96 -7.14 -8.17 -46.24
CA GLY A 96 -8.30 -8.75 -46.93
C GLY A 96 -8.28 -10.28 -47.00
N SER A 97 -7.67 -10.99 -46.06
CA SER A 97 -7.68 -12.46 -46.04
C SER A 97 -8.24 -12.98 -44.73
N TYR A 98 -9.52 -12.69 -44.49
CA TYR A 98 -10.22 -13.13 -43.29
C TYR A 98 -11.71 -13.34 -43.56
N PHE A 99 -12.35 -14.01 -42.61
CA PHE A 99 -13.77 -14.29 -42.63
C PHE A 99 -14.51 -13.32 -41.71
N LYS A 100 -15.60 -12.72 -42.21
CA LYS A 100 -16.54 -11.93 -41.39
C LYS A 100 -17.38 -12.86 -40.51
N ARG A 101 -18.06 -12.30 -39.50
CA ARG A 101 -18.93 -13.05 -38.57
C ARG A 101 -20.07 -13.78 -39.27
N ASP A 102 -20.53 -13.28 -40.42
CA ASP A 102 -21.55 -13.93 -41.26
C ASP A 102 -21.00 -15.07 -42.15
N GLY A 103 -19.70 -15.38 -42.04
CA GLY A 103 -19.03 -16.42 -42.81
C GLY A 103 -18.57 -16.00 -44.20
N SER A 104 -18.84 -14.75 -44.63
CA SER A 104 -18.32 -14.24 -45.90
C SER A 104 -16.80 -14.02 -45.85
N LYS A 105 -16.12 -14.35 -46.95
CA LYS A 105 -14.67 -14.20 -47.09
C LYS A 105 -14.35 -12.84 -47.73
N VAL A 106 -13.47 -12.07 -47.10
CA VAL A 106 -12.83 -10.90 -47.75
C VAL A 106 -11.65 -11.43 -48.57
N GLU A 107 -11.44 -10.91 -49.79
CA GLU A 107 -10.32 -11.27 -50.67
C GLU A 107 -9.19 -10.23 -50.60
N LYS A 108 -7.94 -10.71 -50.76
CA LYS A 108 -6.72 -9.97 -50.42
C LYS A 108 -6.48 -8.76 -51.33
N GLY A 109 -6.14 -7.61 -50.73
CA GLY A 109 -5.58 -6.44 -51.43
C GLY A 109 -6.53 -5.32 -51.87
N GLU A 110 -7.84 -5.43 -51.63
CA GLU A 110 -8.82 -4.40 -52.06
C GLU A 110 -9.68 -3.80 -50.94
N TYR A 111 -9.50 -4.28 -49.70
CA TYR A 111 -10.38 -3.89 -48.59
C TYR A 111 -9.87 -2.65 -47.84
N LYS A 112 -10.73 -1.65 -47.69
CA LYS A 112 -10.52 -0.48 -46.84
C LYS A 112 -11.59 -0.49 -45.75
N PRO A 113 -11.25 -0.92 -44.52
CA PRO A 113 -12.16 -0.88 -43.39
C PRO A 113 -12.75 0.51 -43.19
N ALA A 114 -14.05 0.58 -42.86
CA ALA A 114 -14.64 1.83 -42.41
C ALA A 114 -14.19 2.16 -40.96
N PRO A 115 -14.21 3.44 -40.53
CA PRO A 115 -13.95 3.78 -39.13
C PRO A 115 -14.83 2.95 -38.17
N GLY A 116 -14.21 2.38 -37.14
CA GLY A 116 -14.84 1.50 -36.15
C GLY A 116 -14.86 0.02 -36.55
N GLU A 117 -14.56 -0.32 -37.80
CA GLU A 117 -14.58 -1.71 -38.26
C GLU A 117 -13.39 -2.51 -37.74
N VAL A 118 -12.20 -1.88 -37.66
CA VAL A 118 -10.99 -2.53 -37.17
C VAL A 118 -11.09 -2.77 -35.66
N TYR A 119 -11.60 -1.79 -34.92
CA TYR A 119 -11.94 -1.95 -33.51
C TYR A 119 -12.95 -3.07 -33.30
N ALA A 120 -14.08 -3.05 -34.01
CA ALA A 120 -15.13 -4.07 -33.86
C ALA A 120 -14.63 -5.49 -34.17
N LEU A 121 -13.79 -5.65 -35.19
CA LEU A 121 -13.19 -6.93 -35.55
C LEU A 121 -12.24 -7.44 -34.44
N SER A 122 -11.44 -6.56 -33.87
CA SER A 122 -10.47 -6.90 -32.83
C SER A 122 -11.16 -7.19 -31.50
N ALA A 123 -12.16 -6.39 -31.12
CA ALA A 123 -13.01 -6.62 -29.96
C ALA A 123 -13.78 -7.95 -30.06
N ASP A 124 -14.29 -8.32 -31.25
CA ASP A 124 -14.93 -9.63 -31.47
C ASP A 124 -13.96 -10.80 -31.23
N ARG A 125 -12.68 -10.66 -31.60
CA ARG A 125 -11.66 -11.67 -31.29
C ARG A 125 -11.32 -11.74 -29.81
N LEU A 126 -11.20 -10.60 -29.16
CA LEU A 126 -10.97 -10.54 -27.72
C LEU A 126 -12.12 -11.22 -26.95
N MET A 127 -13.38 -10.99 -27.35
CA MET A 127 -14.55 -11.69 -26.81
C MET A 127 -14.49 -13.21 -27.03
N ARG A 128 -14.02 -13.69 -28.18
CA ARG A 128 -13.86 -15.13 -28.43
C ARG A 128 -12.72 -15.74 -27.61
N LEU A 129 -11.67 -14.97 -27.34
CA LEU A 129 -10.65 -15.39 -26.39
C LEU A 129 -11.27 -15.57 -24.99
N ASN A 130 -12.12 -14.62 -24.57
CA ASN A 130 -12.88 -14.74 -23.31
C ASN A 130 -13.77 -15.99 -23.28
N LYS A 131 -14.29 -16.43 -24.42
CA LYS A 131 -15.05 -17.70 -24.52
C LYS A 131 -14.20 -18.92 -24.13
N THR A 132 -12.89 -18.90 -24.40
CA THR A 132 -11.95 -19.95 -23.97
C THR A 132 -11.95 -20.09 -22.44
N PHE A 133 -12.00 -18.98 -21.73
CA PHE A 133 -12.01 -18.93 -20.26
C PHE A 133 -13.35 -19.35 -19.70
N GLU A 134 -14.46 -18.90 -20.30
CA GLU A 134 -15.81 -19.34 -19.92
C GLU A 134 -16.02 -20.85 -20.05
N LEU A 135 -15.39 -21.47 -21.05
CA LEU A 135 -15.43 -22.91 -21.28
C LEU A 135 -14.50 -23.69 -20.33
N GLY A 136 -13.67 -23.00 -19.55
CA GLY A 136 -12.72 -23.60 -18.61
C GLY A 136 -11.54 -24.28 -19.28
N PHE A 137 -11.23 -23.96 -20.54
CA PHE A 137 -10.08 -24.55 -21.24
C PHE A 137 -8.75 -23.97 -20.77
N ALA A 138 -8.72 -22.68 -20.43
CA ALA A 138 -7.55 -21.98 -19.90
C ALA A 138 -7.99 -20.95 -18.84
N VAL A 139 -7.03 -20.50 -18.03
CA VAL A 139 -7.23 -19.38 -17.09
C VAL A 139 -6.95 -18.06 -17.81
N HIS A 140 -7.75 -17.03 -17.52
CA HIS A 140 -7.49 -15.70 -18.01
C HIS A 140 -6.28 -15.10 -17.26
N ALA A 141 -5.19 -14.81 -17.98
CA ALA A 141 -4.00 -14.18 -17.40
C ALA A 141 -4.14 -12.64 -17.43
N ASP A 142 -4.97 -12.12 -16.55
CA ASP A 142 -5.21 -10.68 -16.36
C ASP A 142 -4.31 -10.04 -15.30
N THR A 143 -3.65 -10.83 -14.44
CA THR A 143 -2.61 -10.38 -13.50
C THR A 143 -1.51 -11.45 -13.35
N PRO A 144 -0.31 -11.10 -12.86
CA PRO A 144 0.70 -12.10 -12.54
C PRO A 144 0.23 -13.17 -11.54
N GLU A 145 -0.60 -12.79 -10.55
CA GLU A 145 -1.13 -13.69 -9.54
C GLU A 145 -2.04 -14.77 -10.14
N SER A 146 -2.82 -14.45 -11.18
CA SER A 146 -3.68 -15.44 -11.84
C SER A 146 -2.88 -16.52 -12.57
N VAL A 147 -1.68 -16.20 -13.08
CA VAL A 147 -0.75 -17.21 -13.64
C VAL A 147 -0.18 -18.11 -12.56
N ILE A 148 0.24 -17.55 -11.42
CA ILE A 148 0.77 -18.34 -10.30
C ILE A 148 -0.32 -19.30 -9.78
N ALA A 149 -1.55 -18.82 -9.63
CA ALA A 149 -2.69 -19.64 -9.22
C ALA A 149 -3.02 -20.73 -10.25
N ALA A 150 -3.00 -20.40 -11.55
CA ALA A 150 -3.23 -21.37 -12.63
C ALA A 150 -2.18 -22.49 -12.60
N ARG A 151 -0.91 -22.13 -12.47
CA ARG A 151 0.21 -23.08 -12.36
C ARG A 151 0.07 -24.00 -11.16
N GLN A 152 -0.28 -23.47 -9.99
CA GLN A 152 -0.55 -24.29 -8.79
C GLN A 152 -1.73 -25.26 -8.99
N ALA A 153 -2.70 -24.89 -9.84
CA ALA A 153 -3.82 -25.74 -10.23
C ALA A 153 -3.51 -26.66 -11.44
N ASN A 154 -2.27 -26.67 -11.94
CA ASN A 154 -1.85 -27.39 -13.15
C ASN A 154 -2.66 -27.00 -14.40
N ALA A 155 -3.03 -25.72 -14.50
CA ALA A 155 -3.75 -25.12 -15.62
C ALA A 155 -2.83 -24.16 -16.38
N VAL A 156 -3.09 -24.02 -17.69
CA VAL A 156 -2.41 -23.03 -18.55
C VAL A 156 -3.19 -21.73 -18.49
N ALA A 157 -2.48 -20.63 -18.31
CA ALA A 157 -3.01 -19.29 -18.37
C ALA A 157 -2.73 -18.67 -19.75
N ILE A 158 -3.66 -17.86 -20.26
CA ILE A 158 -3.51 -17.18 -21.55
C ILE A 158 -3.71 -15.68 -21.36
N MET A 159 -2.72 -14.91 -21.82
CA MET A 159 -2.72 -13.45 -21.78
C MET A 159 -3.22 -12.90 -23.12
N PRO A 160 -4.32 -12.15 -23.15
CA PRO A 160 -4.74 -11.43 -24.35
C PRO A 160 -3.74 -10.31 -24.73
N ALA A 161 -3.34 -10.29 -26.00
CA ALA A 161 -2.42 -9.30 -26.56
C ALA A 161 -2.87 -8.80 -27.94
N LEU A 162 -2.51 -7.56 -28.29
CA LEU A 162 -2.90 -6.91 -29.54
C LEU A 162 -1.67 -6.63 -30.39
N GLU A 163 -1.64 -7.21 -31.59
CA GLU A 163 -0.55 -7.07 -32.55
C GLU A 163 -0.91 -6.04 -33.63
N GLY A 164 -0.13 -4.98 -33.73
CA GLY A 164 -0.26 -3.94 -34.75
C GLY A 164 -1.14 -2.76 -34.35
N ALA A 165 -1.93 -2.86 -33.28
CA ALA A 165 -2.71 -1.78 -32.68
C ALA A 165 -3.54 -0.86 -33.62
N ASP A 166 -3.79 -1.23 -34.88
CA ASP A 166 -4.65 -0.47 -35.81
C ASP A 166 -6.10 -0.35 -35.32
N ALA A 167 -6.47 -1.17 -34.34
CA ALA A 167 -7.80 -1.17 -33.74
C ALA A 167 -8.05 0.02 -32.81
N LEU A 168 -7.01 0.81 -32.49
CA LEU A 168 -7.19 2.04 -31.70
C LEU A 168 -7.84 3.15 -32.53
N GLU A 169 -7.65 3.17 -33.85
CA GLU A 169 -8.25 4.11 -34.80
C GLU A 169 -8.12 5.59 -34.39
N GLY A 170 -7.01 5.94 -33.74
CA GLY A 170 -6.67 7.30 -33.33
C GLY A 170 -7.42 7.76 -32.08
N ASP A 171 -8.10 6.84 -31.40
CA ASP A 171 -8.91 7.10 -30.21
C ASP A 171 -8.35 6.32 -29.02
N ILE A 172 -7.89 7.05 -28.00
CA ILE A 172 -7.29 6.45 -26.81
C ILE A 172 -8.31 5.68 -25.98
N ASP A 173 -9.60 5.99 -26.10
CA ASP A 173 -10.67 5.29 -25.37
C ASP A 173 -10.80 3.83 -25.83
N ASN A 174 -10.40 3.52 -27.07
CA ASN A 174 -10.35 2.14 -27.56
C ASN A 174 -9.30 1.30 -26.81
N LEU A 175 -8.17 1.91 -26.42
CA LEU A 175 -7.16 1.22 -25.61
C LEU A 175 -7.71 0.91 -24.23
N TYR A 176 -8.36 1.89 -23.59
CA TYR A 176 -8.99 1.70 -22.28
C TYR A 176 -10.07 0.61 -22.32
N ALA A 177 -10.95 0.65 -23.33
CA ALA A 177 -12.02 -0.34 -23.48
C ALA A 177 -11.50 -1.76 -23.75
N MET A 178 -10.38 -1.91 -24.49
CA MET A 178 -9.75 -3.22 -24.70
C MET A 178 -9.01 -3.71 -23.44
N HIS A 179 -8.37 -2.82 -22.70
CA HIS A 179 -7.74 -3.15 -21.42
C HIS A 179 -8.77 -3.67 -20.40
N GLU A 180 -9.94 -3.04 -20.31
CA GLU A 180 -11.07 -3.52 -19.49
C GLU A 180 -11.56 -4.92 -19.89
N GLN A 181 -11.44 -5.27 -21.18
CA GLN A 181 -11.80 -6.59 -21.71
C GLN A 181 -10.71 -7.65 -21.52
N GLY A 182 -9.59 -7.32 -20.87
CA GLY A 182 -8.52 -8.26 -20.53
C GLY A 182 -7.22 -8.08 -21.31
N LEU A 183 -7.11 -7.07 -22.17
CA LEU A 183 -5.86 -6.82 -22.90
C LEU A 183 -4.73 -6.39 -21.94
N ARG A 184 -3.56 -7.04 -22.02
CA ARG A 184 -2.40 -6.75 -21.13
C ARG A 184 -1.08 -6.46 -21.85
N LEU A 185 -0.99 -6.79 -23.13
CA LEU A 185 0.17 -6.49 -23.97
C LEU A 185 -0.28 -5.84 -25.29
N ILE A 186 0.48 -4.84 -25.73
CA ILE A 186 0.23 -4.15 -26.99
C ILE A 186 1.53 -4.03 -27.81
N GLN A 187 1.52 -4.60 -29.02
CA GLN A 187 2.55 -4.36 -30.03
C GLN A 187 2.09 -3.23 -30.94
N LEU A 188 2.81 -2.12 -30.95
CA LEU A 188 2.30 -0.86 -31.51
C LEU A 188 2.12 -0.87 -33.03
N VAL A 189 2.94 -1.63 -33.75
CA VAL A 189 2.92 -1.67 -35.23
C VAL A 189 3.15 -3.10 -35.72
N HIS A 190 2.75 -3.40 -36.95
CA HIS A 190 2.91 -4.75 -37.53
C HIS A 190 3.36 -4.73 -39.01
N PHE A 191 2.65 -5.35 -39.97
CA PHE A 191 3.07 -5.36 -41.38
C PHE A 191 2.70 -4.08 -42.16
N ARG A 192 2.35 -3.00 -41.45
CA ARG A 192 2.04 -1.69 -42.03
C ARG A 192 2.27 -0.58 -41.02
N ASN A 193 2.62 0.61 -41.52
CA ASN A 193 2.52 1.82 -40.71
C ASN A 193 1.05 2.05 -40.34
N ASN A 194 0.85 2.63 -39.18
CA ASN A 194 -0.45 3.03 -38.67
C ASN A 194 -0.34 4.43 -38.06
N GLU A 195 -1.39 4.86 -37.38
CA GLU A 195 -1.43 6.15 -36.69
C GLU A 195 -0.54 6.22 -35.44
N LEU A 196 0.13 5.14 -35.03
CA LEU A 196 1.04 5.10 -33.88
C LEU A 196 2.50 5.26 -34.29
N GLY A 197 2.93 4.61 -35.39
CA GLY A 197 4.33 4.63 -35.80
C GLY A 197 4.63 3.88 -37.09
N HIS A 198 5.91 3.57 -37.28
CA HIS A 198 6.44 3.07 -38.55
C HIS A 198 7.11 1.70 -38.43
N VAL A 199 7.01 0.89 -39.48
CA VAL A 199 7.44 -0.51 -39.47
C VAL A 199 8.80 -0.73 -40.13
N GLN A 200 9.51 -1.74 -39.65
CA GLN A 200 10.80 -2.18 -40.22
C GLN A 200 10.66 -3.07 -41.47
N THR A 201 9.46 -3.62 -41.73
CA THR A 201 9.23 -4.56 -42.83
C THR A 201 9.19 -3.90 -44.20
N TRP A 202 9.77 -4.55 -45.22
CA TRP A 202 9.94 -3.99 -46.56
C TRP A 202 8.61 -3.63 -47.27
N PRO A 203 8.51 -2.45 -47.93
CA PRO A 203 9.55 -1.40 -48.01
C PRO A 203 9.67 -0.62 -46.69
N TYR A 204 10.92 -0.44 -46.23
CA TYR A 204 11.22 0.31 -45.00
C TYR A 204 10.56 1.69 -45.02
N SER A 205 9.96 2.08 -43.89
CA SER A 205 9.35 3.39 -43.74
C SER A 205 10.12 4.22 -42.71
N PRO A 206 10.69 5.38 -43.08
CA PRO A 206 11.31 6.28 -42.11
C PRO A 206 10.25 6.99 -41.24
N GLY A 207 10.63 7.34 -40.01
CA GLY A 207 9.77 8.04 -39.05
C GLY A 207 9.64 7.30 -37.72
N GLY A 208 9.41 8.04 -36.63
CA GLY A 208 9.27 7.50 -35.28
C GLY A 208 7.83 7.31 -34.85
N LEU A 209 7.58 7.44 -33.54
CA LEU A 209 6.21 7.54 -33.00
C LEU A 209 5.52 8.82 -33.51
N THR A 210 4.21 8.75 -33.69
CA THR A 210 3.35 9.93 -33.88
C THR A 210 2.96 10.51 -32.51
N GLU A 211 2.33 11.69 -32.46
CA GLU A 211 1.76 12.23 -31.22
C GLU A 211 0.78 11.25 -30.54
N PHE A 212 -0.06 10.58 -31.33
CA PHE A 212 -0.97 9.56 -30.80
C PHE A 212 -0.23 8.30 -30.34
N GLY A 213 0.83 7.90 -31.04
CA GLY A 213 1.72 6.81 -30.60
C GLY A 213 2.38 7.12 -29.25
N GLU A 214 2.84 8.35 -29.05
CA GLU A 214 3.37 8.80 -27.75
C GLU A 214 2.29 8.75 -26.65
N GLU A 215 1.07 9.20 -26.95
CA GLU A 215 -0.07 9.14 -26.04
C GLU A 215 -0.37 7.69 -25.61
N VAL A 216 -0.37 6.76 -26.57
CA VAL A 216 -0.59 5.32 -26.32
C VAL A 216 0.51 4.73 -25.44
N VAL A 217 1.79 5.07 -25.67
CA VAL A 217 2.90 4.60 -24.80
C VAL A 217 2.69 5.09 -23.37
N ARG A 218 2.34 6.36 -23.17
CA ARG A 218 2.07 6.90 -21.82
C ARG A 218 0.85 6.25 -21.18
N ALA A 219 -0.20 5.99 -21.95
CA ALA A 219 -1.40 5.31 -21.46
C ALA A 219 -1.12 3.86 -21.07
N ALA A 220 -0.38 3.12 -21.89
CA ALA A 220 0.05 1.75 -21.60
C ALA A 220 0.86 1.68 -20.29
N ASN A 221 1.79 2.61 -20.07
CA ASN A 221 2.51 2.73 -18.80
C ASN A 221 1.56 2.95 -17.62
N ARG A 222 0.58 3.87 -17.73
CA ARG A 222 -0.41 4.12 -16.66
C ARG A 222 -1.29 2.90 -16.37
N LEU A 223 -1.61 2.11 -17.39
CA LEU A 223 -2.46 0.92 -17.27
C LEU A 223 -1.69 -0.32 -16.80
N GLY A 224 -0.35 -0.29 -16.78
CA GLY A 224 0.47 -1.46 -16.50
C GLY A 224 0.39 -2.49 -17.62
N MET A 225 0.34 -2.01 -18.87
CA MET A 225 0.40 -2.85 -20.06
C MET A 225 1.83 -2.99 -20.56
N ILE A 226 2.21 -4.20 -20.96
CA ILE A 226 3.50 -4.44 -21.60
C ILE A 226 3.47 -3.83 -23.00
N ILE A 227 4.48 -3.01 -23.30
CA ILE A 227 4.69 -2.45 -24.64
C ILE A 227 5.65 -3.37 -25.39
N ASP A 228 5.19 -3.89 -26.51
CA ASP A 228 5.99 -4.66 -27.45
C ASP A 228 6.38 -3.83 -28.67
N MET A 229 7.67 -3.84 -28.99
CA MET A 229 8.26 -3.09 -30.10
C MET A 229 8.70 -3.97 -31.26
N ALA A 230 8.38 -5.27 -31.25
CA ALA A 230 8.55 -6.11 -32.44
C ALA A 230 7.87 -5.44 -33.66
N HIS A 231 8.48 -5.61 -34.84
CA HIS A 231 8.08 -4.96 -36.10
C HIS A 231 8.29 -3.44 -36.24
N ALA A 232 8.52 -2.70 -35.16
CA ALA A 232 8.83 -1.27 -35.24
C ALA A 232 10.19 -1.03 -35.93
N ASN A 233 10.31 0.05 -36.70
CA ASN A 233 11.62 0.49 -37.21
C ASN A 233 12.52 1.05 -36.09
N ALA A 234 13.78 1.33 -36.40
CA ALA A 234 14.75 1.80 -35.41
C ALA A 234 14.33 3.11 -34.73
N GLU A 235 13.74 4.04 -35.47
CA GLU A 235 13.27 5.33 -34.96
C GLU A 235 12.08 5.17 -34.00
N THR A 236 11.08 4.36 -34.37
CA THR A 236 9.92 4.08 -33.51
C THR A 236 10.35 3.34 -32.25
N GLN A 237 11.29 2.39 -32.36
CA GLN A 237 11.87 1.72 -31.18
C GLN A 237 12.60 2.72 -30.26
N ALA A 238 13.41 3.63 -30.83
CA ALA A 238 14.13 4.64 -30.06
C ALA A 238 13.17 5.58 -29.31
N ASP A 239 12.08 6.01 -29.95
CA ASP A 239 11.07 6.85 -29.31
C ASP A 239 10.34 6.10 -28.18
N ILE A 240 9.97 4.83 -28.38
CA ILE A 240 9.39 4.00 -27.31
C ILE A 240 10.35 3.90 -26.12
N LEU A 241 11.64 3.62 -26.36
CA LEU A 241 12.66 3.49 -25.32
C LEU A 241 12.92 4.81 -24.57
N ALA A 242 12.84 5.95 -25.27
CA ALA A 242 13.00 7.26 -24.67
C ALA A 242 11.77 7.69 -23.84
N LEU A 243 10.59 7.21 -24.21
CA LEU A 243 9.32 7.64 -23.66
C LEU A 243 8.78 6.73 -22.54
N SER A 244 9.00 5.42 -22.65
CA SER A 244 8.47 4.45 -21.70
C SER A 244 9.15 4.59 -20.35
N THR A 245 8.33 4.66 -19.30
CA THR A 245 8.80 4.69 -17.90
C THR A 245 8.93 3.30 -17.28
N GLN A 246 8.53 2.26 -18.01
CA GLN A 246 8.51 0.87 -17.58
C GLN A 246 9.32 -0.01 -18.54
N PRO A 247 9.76 -1.21 -18.10
CA PRO A 247 10.42 -2.17 -18.96
C PRO A 247 9.58 -2.51 -20.21
N VAL A 248 10.25 -2.64 -21.35
CA VAL A 248 9.62 -2.93 -22.65
C VAL A 248 10.09 -4.27 -23.21
N VAL A 249 9.34 -4.81 -24.16
CA VAL A 249 9.63 -6.11 -24.76
C VAL A 249 9.86 -5.97 -26.26
N PHE A 250 10.80 -6.73 -26.81
CA PHE A 250 10.84 -7.07 -28.22
C PHE A 250 10.46 -8.54 -28.33
N SER A 251 9.19 -8.85 -28.58
CA SER A 251 8.62 -10.17 -28.27
C SER A 251 9.18 -11.29 -29.14
N HIS A 252 9.55 -11.00 -30.40
CA HIS A 252 10.03 -12.01 -31.32
C HIS A 252 10.85 -11.43 -32.49
N GLY A 253 11.98 -12.07 -32.80
CA GLY A 253 12.75 -11.81 -34.03
C GLY A 253 14.09 -12.56 -34.07
N GLY A 254 14.95 -12.17 -35.01
CA GLY A 254 16.33 -12.66 -35.10
C GLY A 254 17.35 -11.64 -34.59
N VAL A 255 18.63 -12.01 -34.53
CA VAL A 255 19.73 -11.08 -34.20
C VAL A 255 20.61 -10.81 -35.43
N ARG A 256 21.02 -9.55 -35.61
CA ARG A 256 21.74 -9.08 -36.81
C ARG A 256 23.10 -9.78 -36.99
N ARG A 257 23.64 -10.37 -35.92
CA ARG A 257 24.88 -11.18 -35.94
C ARG A 257 24.81 -12.38 -36.89
N TYR A 258 23.65 -13.01 -37.04
CA TYR A 258 23.48 -14.25 -37.81
C TYR A 258 22.69 -14.07 -39.10
N THR A 259 21.99 -12.95 -39.28
CA THR A 259 21.18 -12.69 -40.46
C THR A 259 21.15 -11.21 -40.83
N ASP A 260 21.22 -10.90 -42.12
CA ASP A 260 21.17 -9.53 -42.65
C ASP A 260 19.73 -9.04 -42.90
N HIS A 261 18.75 -9.67 -42.26
CA HIS A 261 17.33 -9.36 -42.44
C HIS A 261 16.92 -8.11 -41.64
N ASP A 262 16.12 -7.22 -42.22
CA ASP A 262 15.69 -5.93 -41.62
C ASP A 262 14.87 -6.05 -40.33
N ARG A 263 14.45 -7.28 -39.98
CA ARG A 263 13.74 -7.59 -38.73
C ARG A 263 14.66 -8.05 -37.60
N ALA A 264 15.96 -8.16 -37.87
CA ALA A 264 16.92 -8.66 -36.91
C ALA A 264 17.45 -7.54 -36.02
N VAL A 265 17.38 -7.71 -34.71
CA VAL A 265 17.82 -6.70 -33.74
C VAL A 265 19.35 -6.57 -33.72
N THR A 266 19.82 -5.34 -33.61
CA THR A 266 21.23 -5.00 -33.45
C THR A 266 21.67 -5.11 -31.99
N ASP A 267 22.98 -5.21 -31.75
CA ASP A 267 23.53 -5.25 -30.39
C ASP A 267 23.17 -4.01 -29.57
N ASP A 268 23.13 -2.83 -30.21
CA ASP A 268 22.74 -1.58 -29.56
C ASP A 268 21.27 -1.61 -29.11
N GLN A 269 20.37 -2.16 -29.94
CA GLN A 269 18.97 -2.37 -29.57
C GLN A 269 18.83 -3.36 -28.41
N ILE A 270 19.59 -4.46 -28.42
CA ILE A 270 19.59 -5.44 -27.32
C ILE A 270 19.99 -4.75 -26.01
N ARG A 271 21.10 -3.98 -26.02
CA ARG A 271 21.55 -3.24 -24.83
C ARG A 271 20.53 -2.20 -24.36
N ALA A 272 19.89 -1.49 -25.29
CA ALA A 272 18.91 -0.47 -24.96
C ALA A 272 17.65 -1.07 -24.31
N ILE A 273 17.15 -2.19 -24.83
CA ILE A 273 16.03 -2.93 -24.22
C ILE A 273 16.43 -3.45 -22.84
N ALA A 274 17.61 -4.06 -22.71
CA ALA A 274 18.12 -4.55 -21.43
C ALA A 274 18.24 -3.44 -20.37
N ALA A 275 18.67 -2.24 -20.76
CA ALA A 275 18.80 -1.09 -19.87
C ALA A 275 17.46 -0.64 -19.25
N THR A 276 16.32 -0.94 -19.88
CA THR A 276 14.99 -0.69 -19.31
C THR A 276 14.54 -1.75 -18.31
N GLY A 277 15.30 -2.84 -18.13
CA GLY A 277 14.82 -4.06 -17.45
C GLY A 277 14.10 -5.03 -18.40
N GLY A 278 13.99 -4.70 -19.69
CA GLY A 278 13.20 -5.38 -20.70
C GLY A 278 13.73 -6.73 -21.19
N VAL A 279 13.03 -7.34 -22.15
CA VAL A 279 13.36 -8.69 -22.68
C VAL A 279 13.33 -8.72 -24.22
N VAL A 280 14.30 -9.42 -24.81
CA VAL A 280 14.39 -9.70 -26.25
C VAL A 280 14.06 -11.18 -26.50
N GLY A 281 12.99 -11.43 -27.25
CA GLY A 281 12.52 -12.76 -27.61
C GLY A 281 13.11 -13.28 -28.93
N ILE A 282 13.60 -14.51 -28.89
CA ILE A 282 14.09 -15.22 -30.09
C ILE A 282 12.98 -16.11 -30.66
N TRP A 283 12.75 -16.01 -31.98
CA TRP A 283 11.72 -16.78 -32.67
C TRP A 283 12.26 -18.06 -33.35
N PRO A 284 11.54 -19.19 -33.30
CA PRO A 284 11.92 -20.44 -33.96
C PRO A 284 11.55 -20.47 -35.46
N HIS A 285 11.96 -19.47 -36.25
CA HIS A 285 11.62 -19.43 -37.68
C HIS A 285 12.57 -20.25 -38.57
N GLY A 286 12.07 -21.35 -39.15
CA GLY A 286 12.83 -22.32 -39.95
C GLY A 286 13.40 -21.84 -41.30
N ARG A 287 13.19 -20.57 -41.69
CA ARG A 287 13.84 -19.97 -42.87
C ARG A 287 15.18 -19.32 -42.53
N HIS A 288 15.37 -18.98 -41.26
CA HIS A 288 16.52 -18.23 -40.76
C HIS A 288 17.36 -19.03 -39.78
N ILE A 289 16.76 -20.02 -39.13
CA ILE A 289 17.38 -20.89 -38.13
C ILE A 289 17.10 -22.33 -38.53
N ALA A 290 18.13 -23.16 -38.64
CA ALA A 290 18.04 -24.52 -39.16
C ALA A 290 17.47 -25.50 -38.14
N ASP A 291 17.95 -25.44 -36.89
CA ASP A 291 17.60 -26.37 -35.81
C ASP A 291 17.66 -25.73 -34.41
N ILE A 292 17.33 -26.50 -33.38
CA ILE A 292 17.35 -26.05 -31.97
C ILE A 292 18.74 -25.56 -31.53
N ALA A 293 19.81 -26.20 -32.00
CA ALA A 293 21.17 -25.80 -31.60
C ALA A 293 21.48 -24.41 -32.15
N GLU A 294 21.18 -24.13 -33.42
CA GLU A 294 21.34 -22.78 -33.98
C GLU A 294 20.40 -21.77 -33.31
N MET A 295 19.19 -22.17 -32.90
CA MET A 295 18.31 -21.28 -32.12
C MET A 295 18.94 -20.90 -30.78
N VAL A 296 19.61 -21.84 -30.11
CA VAL A 296 20.32 -21.54 -28.86
C VAL A 296 21.54 -20.65 -29.11
N ASP A 297 22.21 -20.72 -30.26
CA ASP A 297 23.27 -19.74 -30.62
C ASP A 297 22.75 -18.29 -30.67
N TYR A 298 21.49 -18.09 -31.09
CA TYR A 298 20.84 -16.77 -31.06
C TYR A 298 20.51 -16.33 -29.64
N ILE A 299 20.03 -17.24 -28.79
CA ILE A 299 19.77 -16.99 -27.36
C ILE A 299 21.08 -16.60 -26.66
N GLU A 300 22.16 -17.35 -26.88
CA GLU A 300 23.47 -17.09 -26.30
C GLU A 300 24.02 -15.72 -26.71
N HIS A 301 23.78 -15.28 -27.95
CA HIS A 301 24.17 -13.92 -28.39
C HIS A 301 23.43 -12.82 -27.63
N VAL A 302 22.12 -12.97 -27.40
CA VAL A 302 21.36 -12.01 -26.57
C VAL A 302 21.89 -12.02 -25.12
N ILE A 303 22.21 -13.19 -24.58
CA ILE A 303 22.80 -13.32 -23.23
C ILE A 303 24.17 -12.63 -23.17
N GLU A 304 25.01 -12.77 -24.20
CA GLU A 304 26.33 -12.12 -24.27
C GLU A 304 26.22 -10.59 -24.29
N VAL A 305 25.26 -10.06 -25.05
CA VAL A 305 25.13 -8.61 -25.26
C VAL A 305 24.31 -7.91 -24.16
N GLY A 306 23.16 -8.47 -23.81
CA GLY A 306 22.18 -7.88 -22.89
C GLY A 306 22.21 -8.48 -21.48
N GLY A 307 22.68 -9.71 -21.32
CA GLY A 307 22.66 -10.45 -20.05
C GLY A 307 21.51 -11.47 -19.97
N ILE A 308 21.66 -12.46 -19.09
CA ILE A 308 20.73 -13.59 -18.99
C ILE A 308 19.33 -13.21 -18.52
N ASP A 309 19.17 -12.06 -17.87
CA ASP A 309 17.88 -11.54 -17.37
C ASP A 309 17.04 -10.85 -18.45
N HIS A 310 17.54 -10.78 -19.69
CA HIS A 310 16.99 -9.96 -20.78
C HIS A 310 16.70 -10.75 -22.08
N VAL A 311 16.67 -12.08 -21.99
CA VAL A 311 16.34 -12.97 -23.11
C VAL A 311 15.06 -13.76 -22.84
N GLY A 312 14.29 -14.02 -23.88
CA GLY A 312 13.06 -14.81 -23.83
C GLY A 312 12.78 -15.55 -25.13
N ILE A 313 11.60 -16.17 -25.20
CA ILE A 313 11.15 -16.93 -26.37
C ILE A 313 9.76 -16.43 -26.77
N GLY A 314 9.67 -15.86 -27.97
CA GLY A 314 8.40 -15.58 -28.64
C GLY A 314 8.29 -16.47 -29.85
N SER A 315 7.44 -17.49 -29.75
CA SER A 315 7.45 -18.59 -30.71
C SER A 315 6.91 -18.21 -32.09
N ASP A 316 6.07 -17.17 -32.15
CA ASP A 316 5.22 -16.86 -33.29
C ASP A 316 4.46 -18.12 -33.77
N LEU A 317 4.01 -18.94 -32.79
CA LEU A 317 3.37 -20.22 -33.06
C LEU A 317 2.09 -20.02 -33.86
N ARG A 318 1.98 -20.75 -34.96
CA ARG A 318 1.00 -20.67 -36.05
C ARG A 318 0.94 -19.33 -36.81
N GLY A 319 1.86 -18.39 -36.56
CA GLY A 319 2.08 -17.17 -37.36
C GLY A 319 3.09 -17.35 -38.51
N VAL A 320 4.12 -18.18 -38.32
CA VAL A 320 5.13 -18.48 -39.37
C VAL A 320 4.76 -19.67 -40.26
N SER A 321 5.40 -19.73 -41.44
CA SER A 321 5.18 -20.80 -42.43
C SER A 321 5.98 -22.08 -42.18
N THR A 322 7.08 -22.01 -41.41
CA THR A 322 8.04 -23.10 -41.19
C THR A 322 8.77 -22.90 -39.85
N TYR A 323 8.93 -23.94 -39.06
CA TYR A 323 9.65 -23.92 -37.77
C TYR A 323 11.05 -24.52 -37.87
N VAL A 324 11.93 -24.20 -36.92
CA VAL A 324 13.27 -24.80 -36.82
C VAL A 324 13.17 -26.31 -36.62
N LYS A 325 14.10 -27.08 -37.19
CA LYS A 325 14.08 -28.54 -37.00
C LYS A 325 14.24 -28.89 -35.51
N GLY A 326 13.26 -29.60 -34.96
CA GLY A 326 13.19 -29.94 -33.53
C GLY A 326 12.19 -29.11 -32.73
N PHE A 327 11.76 -27.97 -33.28
CA PHE A 327 10.57 -27.22 -32.84
C PHE A 327 9.50 -27.38 -33.93
N ASP A 328 8.31 -27.86 -33.59
CA ASP A 328 7.24 -28.04 -34.58
C ASP A 328 5.91 -27.46 -34.08
N SER A 329 4.84 -27.67 -34.87
CA SER A 329 3.50 -27.17 -34.57
C SER A 329 2.92 -27.69 -33.25
N ASP A 330 3.56 -28.70 -32.65
CA ASP A 330 3.18 -29.27 -31.35
C ASP A 330 3.84 -28.52 -30.19
N ALA A 331 4.49 -27.38 -30.48
CA ALA A 331 5.02 -26.44 -29.49
C ALA A 331 6.10 -27.04 -28.58
N LYS A 332 7.11 -27.72 -29.14
CA LYS A 332 8.15 -28.46 -28.39
C LYS A 332 9.20 -27.57 -27.68
N PHE A 333 8.74 -26.66 -26.82
CA PHE A 333 9.57 -25.72 -26.04
C PHE A 333 10.64 -26.40 -25.17
N HIS A 334 10.34 -27.55 -24.59
CA HIS A 334 11.28 -28.30 -23.75
C HIS A 334 12.57 -28.71 -24.49
N ALA A 335 12.56 -28.78 -25.83
CA ALA A 335 13.76 -29.04 -26.62
C ALA A 335 14.79 -27.90 -26.46
N ILE A 336 14.34 -26.65 -26.35
CA ILE A 336 15.21 -25.48 -26.13
C ILE A 336 15.83 -25.54 -24.73
N ALA A 337 15.02 -25.83 -23.71
CA ALA A 337 15.49 -26.00 -22.34
C ALA A 337 16.51 -27.15 -22.21
N THR A 338 16.27 -28.26 -22.91
CA THR A 338 17.18 -29.41 -22.93
C THR A 338 18.52 -29.04 -23.55
N GLU A 339 18.51 -28.35 -24.70
CA GLU A 339 19.74 -27.89 -25.36
C GLU A 339 20.52 -26.90 -24.47
N LEU A 340 19.86 -25.95 -23.81
CA LEU A 340 20.52 -25.04 -22.86
C LEU A 340 21.19 -25.79 -21.70
N LEU A 341 20.51 -26.79 -21.14
CA LEU A 341 21.08 -27.64 -20.09
C LEU A 341 22.28 -28.45 -20.58
N ASP A 342 22.21 -28.99 -21.80
CA ASP A 342 23.29 -29.76 -22.41
C ASP A 342 24.51 -28.88 -22.75
N ARG A 343 24.30 -27.58 -22.96
CA ARG A 343 25.36 -26.54 -23.05
C ARG A 343 25.88 -26.05 -21.70
N GLY A 344 25.33 -26.53 -20.58
CA GLY A 344 25.84 -26.26 -19.24
C GLY A 344 25.24 -25.06 -18.52
N TYR A 345 24.11 -24.51 -19.00
CA TYR A 345 23.39 -23.48 -18.26
C TYR A 345 22.83 -24.02 -16.93
N SER A 346 22.80 -23.16 -15.91
CA SER A 346 22.21 -23.50 -14.61
C SER A 346 20.68 -23.62 -14.70
N ALA A 347 20.08 -24.31 -13.73
CA ALA A 347 18.62 -24.39 -13.59
C ALA A 347 17.95 -23.01 -13.55
N ASP A 348 18.53 -22.06 -12.79
CA ASP A 348 18.07 -20.67 -12.73
C ASP A 348 18.15 -19.98 -14.10
N GLY A 349 19.29 -20.11 -14.79
CA GLY A 349 19.48 -19.52 -16.11
C GLY A 349 18.49 -20.04 -17.15
N VAL A 350 18.22 -21.35 -17.17
CA VAL A 350 17.21 -21.95 -18.05
C VAL A 350 15.81 -21.45 -17.69
N GLY A 351 15.46 -21.40 -16.40
CA GLY A 351 14.16 -20.89 -15.95
C GLY A 351 13.92 -19.44 -16.39
N LYS A 352 14.95 -18.60 -16.33
CA LYS A 352 14.93 -17.21 -16.83
C LYS A 352 14.59 -17.14 -18.32
N VAL A 353 15.33 -17.86 -19.16
CA VAL A 353 15.13 -17.86 -20.62
C VAL A 353 13.75 -18.41 -21.02
N MET A 354 13.29 -19.47 -20.35
CA MET A 354 12.04 -20.16 -20.70
C MET A 354 10.77 -19.42 -20.30
N GLY A 355 10.87 -18.29 -19.59
CA GLY A 355 9.70 -17.46 -19.25
C GLY A 355 9.87 -16.60 -18.01
N GLY A 356 10.80 -16.93 -17.12
CA GLY A 356 11.02 -16.20 -15.88
C GLY A 356 11.29 -14.70 -16.11
N ASN A 357 12.06 -14.36 -17.15
CA ASN A 357 12.36 -12.97 -17.47
C ASN A 357 11.14 -12.18 -17.96
N PHE A 358 10.32 -12.78 -18.84
CA PHE A 358 9.09 -12.14 -19.31
C PHE A 358 8.10 -11.94 -18.16
N PHE A 359 7.94 -12.96 -17.31
CA PHE A 359 7.05 -12.89 -16.17
C PHE A 359 7.49 -11.83 -15.15
N ARG A 360 8.80 -11.70 -14.90
CA ARG A 360 9.40 -10.61 -14.11
C ARG A 360 9.03 -9.24 -14.69
N VAL A 361 9.23 -9.03 -15.99
CA VAL A 361 8.85 -7.76 -16.65
C VAL A 361 7.38 -7.43 -16.44
N TRP A 362 6.48 -8.41 -16.57
CA TRP A 362 5.06 -8.17 -16.36
C TRP A 362 4.74 -7.79 -14.90
N GLN A 363 5.40 -8.43 -13.93
CA GLN A 363 5.27 -8.08 -12.51
C GLN A 363 5.73 -6.65 -12.22
N GLU A 364 6.87 -6.24 -12.78
CA GLU A 364 7.42 -4.88 -12.64
C GLU A 364 6.48 -3.83 -13.25
N VAL A 365 6.05 -4.03 -14.50
CA VAL A 365 5.10 -3.17 -15.22
C VAL A 365 3.80 -2.98 -14.43
N THR A 366 3.22 -4.08 -13.92
CA THR A 366 1.97 -4.05 -13.14
C THR A 366 2.15 -3.30 -11.83
N ALA A 367 3.26 -3.55 -11.11
CA ALA A 367 3.55 -2.90 -9.84
C ALA A 367 3.76 -1.38 -10.01
N MET A 368 4.51 -0.96 -11.02
CA MET A 368 4.79 0.45 -11.30
C MET A 368 3.52 1.25 -11.64
N ALA A 369 2.60 0.65 -12.41
CA ALA A 369 1.33 1.28 -12.72
C ALA A 369 0.43 1.47 -11.49
N GLN A 370 0.35 0.45 -10.62
CA GLN A 370 -0.43 0.54 -9.38
C GLN A 370 0.12 1.61 -8.44
N THR A 371 1.44 1.77 -8.35
CA THR A 371 2.05 2.84 -7.54
C THR A 371 1.76 4.24 -8.07
N ALA A 372 1.61 4.42 -9.39
CA ALA A 372 1.35 5.72 -10.01
C ALA A 372 -0.13 6.16 -9.98
N ALA A 373 -1.06 5.23 -9.73
CA ALA A 373 -2.51 5.50 -9.83
C ALA A 373 -3.14 6.10 -8.56
N PHE A 374 -2.47 6.01 -7.41
CA PHE A 374 -2.96 6.48 -6.12
C PHE A 374 -1.80 6.95 -5.24
N ASP A 375 -1.92 8.10 -4.58
CA ASP A 375 -0.93 8.63 -3.65
C ASP A 375 -1.43 8.54 -2.20
N VAL A 376 -0.62 7.97 -1.31
CA VAL A 376 -0.90 7.93 0.14
C VAL A 376 -0.74 9.28 0.83
N PHE A 377 -0.08 10.25 0.20
CA PHE A 377 0.17 11.57 0.79
C PHE A 377 -1.14 12.26 1.18
N GLU A 378 -1.26 12.61 2.46
CA GLU A 378 -2.44 13.23 3.07
C GLU A 378 -3.77 12.45 2.96
N ALA A 379 -3.79 11.25 2.35
CA ALA A 379 -4.99 10.44 2.21
C ALA A 379 -5.54 10.03 3.59
N THR A 380 -6.86 10.16 3.73
CA THR A 380 -7.63 9.73 4.90
C THR A 380 -7.98 8.25 4.83
N ILE A 381 -8.29 7.62 5.97
CA ILE A 381 -8.70 6.20 6.03
C ILE A 381 -9.90 5.91 5.11
N PRO A 382 -10.96 6.75 5.04
CA PRO A 382 -12.03 6.55 4.07
C PRO A 382 -11.56 6.55 2.61
N GLU A 383 -10.63 7.42 2.22
CA GLU A 383 -10.09 7.48 0.86
C GLU A 383 -9.21 6.26 0.55
N LEU A 384 -8.37 5.85 1.50
CA LEU A 384 -7.59 4.62 1.42
C LEU A 384 -8.51 3.40 1.25
N GLN A 385 -9.56 3.28 2.08
CA GLN A 385 -10.54 2.20 1.95
C GLN A 385 -11.29 2.25 0.63
N ALA A 386 -11.65 3.44 0.14
CA ALA A 386 -12.31 3.59 -1.16
C ALA A 386 -11.41 3.08 -2.29
N ALA A 387 -10.12 3.43 -2.26
CA ALA A 387 -9.13 2.97 -3.25
C ALA A 387 -8.90 1.44 -3.19
N LEU A 388 -8.82 0.87 -1.97
CA LEU A 388 -8.74 -0.59 -1.76
C LEU A 388 -10.00 -1.31 -2.25
N ASN A 389 -11.18 -0.76 -1.98
CA ASN A 389 -12.46 -1.35 -2.37
C ASN A 389 -12.69 -1.30 -3.88
N SER A 390 -12.22 -0.24 -4.55
CA SER A 390 -12.35 -0.10 -6.00
C SER A 390 -11.22 -0.80 -6.78
N GLY A 391 -10.25 -1.42 -6.11
CA GLY A 391 -9.09 -2.03 -6.75
C GLY A 391 -8.11 -1.03 -7.38
N LYS A 392 -8.19 0.26 -7.02
CA LYS A 392 -7.23 1.30 -7.48
C LYS A 392 -5.84 1.08 -6.89
N THR A 393 -5.77 0.42 -5.74
CA THR A 393 -4.55 0.07 -5.02
C THR A 393 -4.82 -1.18 -4.15
N THR A 394 -3.78 -1.72 -3.53
CA THR A 394 -3.84 -2.84 -2.57
C THR A 394 -3.15 -2.43 -1.26
N SER A 395 -3.41 -3.13 -0.16
CA SER A 395 -2.74 -2.89 1.12
C SER A 395 -1.23 -3.02 0.95
N HIS A 396 -0.77 -4.00 0.17
CA HIS A 396 0.64 -4.18 -0.17
C HIS A 396 1.24 -2.95 -0.85
N VAL A 397 0.54 -2.36 -1.82
CA VAL A 397 0.98 -1.12 -2.49
C VAL A 397 0.97 0.07 -1.55
N LEU A 398 -0.08 0.23 -0.72
CA LEU A 398 -0.12 1.30 0.28
C LEU A 398 1.07 1.23 1.24
N VAL A 399 1.37 0.04 1.77
CA VAL A 399 2.51 -0.16 2.68
C VAL A 399 3.83 0.14 1.98
N ARG A 400 4.00 -0.28 0.72
CA ARG A 400 5.19 0.09 -0.07
C ARG A 400 5.37 1.60 -0.15
N GLN A 401 4.34 2.35 -0.53
CA GLN A 401 4.43 3.81 -0.64
C GLN A 401 4.79 4.48 0.71
N TYR A 402 4.23 4.00 1.83
CA TYR A 402 4.61 4.51 3.14
C TYR A 402 6.06 4.18 3.51
N LEU A 403 6.55 2.98 3.19
CA LEU A 403 7.96 2.59 3.40
C LEU A 403 8.91 3.45 2.56
N ASP A 404 8.57 3.72 1.29
CA ASP A 404 9.37 4.57 0.40
C ASP A 404 9.45 6.01 0.96
N ARG A 405 8.36 6.52 1.53
CA ARG A 405 8.34 7.82 2.23
C ARG A 405 9.21 7.83 3.48
N ILE A 406 9.20 6.74 4.26
CA ILE A 406 10.09 6.60 5.43
C ILE A 406 11.55 6.62 4.98
N GLU A 407 11.92 5.89 3.93
CA GLU A 407 13.28 5.90 3.40
C GLU A 407 13.71 7.31 2.97
N ALA A 408 12.87 7.99 2.18
CA ALA A 408 13.16 9.31 1.63
C ALA A 408 13.28 10.42 2.68
N PHE A 409 12.52 10.35 3.79
CA PHE A 409 12.39 11.47 4.71
C PHE A 409 12.77 11.19 6.18
N ASP A 410 12.73 9.94 6.63
CA ASP A 410 13.13 9.58 8.00
C ASP A 410 14.64 9.44 8.15
N ARG A 411 15.28 8.82 7.15
CA ARG A 411 16.71 8.46 7.13
C ARG A 411 17.52 9.29 6.16
N ASP A 412 16.94 9.65 5.02
CA ASP A 412 17.51 10.62 4.09
C ASP A 412 16.80 11.99 4.22
N GLY A 413 17.06 12.91 3.30
CA GLY A 413 16.35 14.18 3.19
C GLY A 413 16.39 14.99 4.50
N PRO A 414 15.23 15.35 5.10
CA PRO A 414 15.18 16.08 6.38
C PRO A 414 15.62 15.26 7.60
N GLN A 415 15.85 13.94 7.48
CA GLN A 415 16.37 13.06 8.54
C GLN A 415 15.56 13.17 9.85
N LEU A 416 14.24 12.98 9.74
CA LEU A 416 13.33 13.20 10.87
C LEU A 416 13.58 12.27 12.06
N ASN A 417 14.11 11.07 11.81
CA ASN A 417 14.42 10.07 12.83
C ASN A 417 13.24 9.83 13.79
N ALA A 418 12.05 9.71 13.21
CA ALA A 418 10.77 9.43 13.83
C ALA A 418 10.52 7.93 14.03
N MET A 419 11.09 7.07 13.18
CA MET A 419 10.96 5.61 13.29
C MET A 419 12.12 5.02 14.11
N ILE A 420 11.85 4.16 15.08
CA ILE A 420 12.90 3.44 15.84
C ILE A 420 13.07 1.99 15.36
N ALA A 421 12.01 1.37 14.85
CA ALA A 421 12.06 0.06 14.22
C ALA A 421 11.04 -0.02 13.08
N ILE A 422 11.40 -0.69 11.99
CA ILE A 422 10.48 -1.04 10.89
C ILE A 422 10.08 -2.50 11.05
N ASN A 423 8.80 -2.82 10.86
CA ASN A 423 8.30 -4.17 10.88
C ASN A 423 8.79 -4.92 9.63
N PRO A 424 9.67 -5.93 9.76
CA PRO A 424 10.17 -6.68 8.61
C PRO A 424 9.07 -7.49 7.90
N GLN A 425 7.93 -7.73 8.57
CA GLN A 425 6.79 -8.48 8.04
C GLN A 425 5.69 -7.60 7.46
N ALA A 426 5.83 -6.27 7.45
CA ALA A 426 4.75 -5.36 7.05
C ALA A 426 4.18 -5.65 5.64
N MET A 427 5.07 -5.92 4.67
CA MET A 427 4.67 -6.23 3.28
C MET A 427 3.93 -7.57 3.19
N GLU A 428 4.37 -8.58 3.94
CA GLU A 428 3.73 -9.90 3.98
C GLU A 428 2.36 -9.84 4.69
N GLU A 429 2.27 -9.12 5.81
CA GLU A 429 1.01 -8.88 6.52
C GLU A 429 -0.01 -8.17 5.62
N ALA A 430 0.44 -7.19 4.84
CA ALA A 430 -0.37 -6.46 3.89
C ALA A 430 -0.91 -7.36 2.78
N ALA A 431 -0.04 -8.17 2.15
CA ALA A 431 -0.45 -9.15 1.13
C ALA A 431 -1.46 -10.16 1.68
N ARG A 432 -1.29 -10.62 2.92
CA ARG A 432 -2.25 -11.52 3.58
C ARG A 432 -3.62 -10.85 3.79
N LEU A 433 -3.64 -9.58 4.18
CA LEU A 433 -4.88 -8.82 4.33
C LEU A 433 -5.56 -8.53 2.98
N ASP A 434 -4.79 -8.35 1.90
CA ASP A 434 -5.33 -8.27 0.54
C ASP A 434 -5.99 -9.58 0.11
N GLN A 435 -5.33 -10.71 0.33
CA GLN A 435 -5.93 -12.04 0.08
C GLN A 435 -7.19 -12.26 0.91
N GLU A 436 -7.18 -11.86 2.18
CA GLU A 436 -8.37 -11.94 3.04
C GLU A 436 -9.52 -11.08 2.52
N ARG A 437 -9.22 -9.84 2.09
CA ARG A 437 -10.20 -8.93 1.50
C ARG A 437 -10.85 -9.55 0.27
N GLN A 438 -10.06 -10.17 -0.62
CA GLN A 438 -10.58 -10.85 -1.81
C GLN A 438 -11.42 -12.08 -1.46
N ALA A 439 -10.99 -12.87 -0.47
CA ALA A 439 -11.64 -14.13 -0.13
C ALA A 439 -12.91 -13.97 0.72
N ARG A 440 -12.95 -12.99 1.62
CA ARG A 440 -13.99 -12.87 2.68
C ARG A 440 -14.54 -11.45 2.84
N GLY A 441 -13.97 -10.45 2.17
CA GLY A 441 -14.26 -9.04 2.41
C GLY A 441 -13.43 -8.43 3.54
N ALA A 442 -13.54 -7.12 3.70
CA ALA A 442 -12.84 -6.38 4.76
C ALA A 442 -13.43 -6.68 6.15
N ARG A 443 -12.58 -6.78 7.18
CA ARG A 443 -13.00 -6.90 8.58
C ARG A 443 -13.71 -5.65 9.11
N GLY A 444 -13.44 -4.50 8.51
CA GLY A 444 -13.96 -3.20 8.91
C GLY A 444 -13.16 -2.06 8.29
N PRO A 445 -13.36 -0.82 8.76
CA PRO A 445 -12.72 0.38 8.20
C PRO A 445 -11.19 0.40 8.28
N LEU A 446 -10.58 -0.41 9.15
CA LEU A 446 -9.13 -0.48 9.34
C LEU A 446 -8.47 -1.64 8.59
N HIS A 447 -9.22 -2.45 7.84
CA HIS A 447 -8.68 -3.61 7.13
C HIS A 447 -7.66 -3.21 6.07
N GLY A 448 -6.41 -3.65 6.18
CA GLY A 448 -5.31 -3.27 5.28
C GLY A 448 -4.83 -1.84 5.44
N ILE A 449 -5.20 -1.14 6.52
CA ILE A 449 -4.74 0.24 6.77
C ILE A 449 -3.37 0.22 7.47
N PRO A 450 -2.35 0.92 6.94
CA PRO A 450 -1.05 0.98 7.57
C PRO A 450 -1.01 1.99 8.73
N ILE A 451 -0.52 1.55 9.89
CA ILE A 451 -0.40 2.35 11.12
C ILE A 451 1.01 2.28 11.72
N VAL A 452 1.33 3.21 12.61
CA VAL A 452 2.53 3.17 13.46
C VAL A 452 2.19 3.16 14.95
N LEU A 453 3.03 2.50 15.75
CA LEU A 453 2.87 2.44 17.20
C LEU A 453 4.05 3.10 17.89
N LYS A 454 3.80 3.89 18.94
CA LYS A 454 4.87 4.32 19.84
C LYS A 454 5.61 3.12 20.42
N ASP A 455 6.93 3.20 20.53
CA ASP A 455 7.78 2.09 21.02
C ASP A 455 7.65 1.80 22.53
N ASN A 456 6.56 2.22 23.15
CA ASN A 456 6.15 1.77 24.47
C ASN A 456 4.88 0.89 24.44
N PHE A 457 4.39 0.50 23.27
CA PHE A 457 3.29 -0.45 23.09
C PHE A 457 3.85 -1.85 22.82
N ASP A 458 3.44 -2.84 23.60
CA ASP A 458 3.88 -4.23 23.50
C ASP A 458 3.35 -4.91 22.23
N THR A 459 4.27 -5.50 21.48
CA THR A 459 4.04 -6.29 20.27
C THR A 459 4.80 -7.61 20.42
N ALA A 460 4.16 -8.74 20.16
CA ALA A 460 4.79 -10.06 20.33
C ALA A 460 5.76 -10.42 19.19
N ASP A 461 5.88 -9.57 18.17
CA ASP A 461 6.65 -9.79 16.94
C ASP A 461 7.65 -8.67 16.61
N MET A 462 7.67 -7.60 17.41
CA MET A 462 8.64 -6.50 17.28
C MET A 462 9.12 -6.05 18.65
N PRO A 463 10.33 -5.45 18.75
CA PRO A 463 10.81 -4.92 20.02
C PRO A 463 9.88 -3.83 20.60
N THR A 464 9.86 -3.76 21.93
CA THR A 464 9.25 -2.67 22.70
C THR A 464 10.26 -2.17 23.71
N THR A 465 10.99 -1.12 23.34
CA THR A 465 12.20 -0.72 24.08
C THR A 465 11.99 0.52 24.95
N GLY A 466 10.88 1.22 24.76
CA GLY A 466 10.67 2.55 25.34
C GLY A 466 11.74 3.55 24.93
N GLY A 467 12.44 3.33 23.81
CA GLY A 467 13.58 4.11 23.36
C GLY A 467 14.87 3.90 24.18
N SER A 468 14.90 2.93 25.10
CA SER A 468 16.04 2.70 25.99
C SER A 468 16.97 1.62 25.45
N VAL A 469 18.27 1.88 25.45
CA VAL A 469 19.29 0.85 25.14
C VAL A 469 19.27 -0.31 26.13
N ALA A 470 18.77 -0.10 27.37
CA ALA A 470 18.57 -1.17 28.35
C ALA A 470 17.57 -2.24 27.91
N LEU A 471 16.69 -1.91 26.96
CA LEU A 471 15.65 -2.79 26.42
C LEU A 471 15.88 -3.07 24.92
N GLN A 472 17.08 -2.83 24.40
CA GLN A 472 17.37 -3.07 22.99
C GLN A 472 17.14 -4.54 22.62
N GLY A 473 16.29 -4.77 21.61
CA GLY A 473 15.92 -6.11 21.14
C GLY A 473 14.95 -6.87 22.04
N PHE A 474 14.43 -6.24 23.11
CA PHE A 474 13.42 -6.86 23.96
C PHE A 474 12.07 -6.96 23.23
N ILE A 475 11.63 -8.18 22.96
CA ILE A 475 10.30 -8.49 22.43
C ILE A 475 9.45 -9.03 23.58
N PRO A 476 8.38 -8.32 23.99
CA PRO A 476 7.45 -8.79 25.00
C PRO A 476 6.80 -10.13 24.63
N PRO A 477 6.44 -10.99 25.61
CA PRO A 477 5.82 -12.29 25.34
C PRO A 477 4.38 -12.17 24.82
N ASP A 478 3.68 -11.09 25.18
CA ASP A 478 2.28 -10.87 24.87
C ASP A 478 2.09 -9.50 24.20
N GLU A 479 1.04 -9.38 23.38
CA GLU A 479 0.63 -8.11 22.79
C GLU A 479 -0.19 -7.27 23.78
N GLY A 480 -0.01 -5.95 23.76
CA GLY A 480 -0.82 -5.03 24.54
C GLY A 480 -2.29 -4.99 24.09
N PHE A 481 -3.20 -4.66 25.00
CA PHE A 481 -4.64 -4.72 24.75
C PHE A 481 -5.09 -3.94 23.52
N GLN A 482 -4.60 -2.70 23.38
CA GLN A 482 -4.93 -1.85 22.23
C GLN A 482 -4.34 -2.39 20.92
N VAL A 483 -3.14 -2.99 20.98
CA VAL A 483 -2.48 -3.60 19.81
C VAL A 483 -3.27 -4.81 19.32
N ARG A 484 -3.72 -5.68 20.22
CA ARG A 484 -4.57 -6.84 19.88
C ARG A 484 -5.83 -6.40 19.14
N LYS A 485 -6.54 -5.40 19.67
CA LYS A 485 -7.76 -4.84 19.04
C LYS A 485 -7.51 -4.28 17.65
N LEU A 486 -6.39 -3.57 17.47
CA LEU A 486 -5.99 -3.05 16.16
C LEU A 486 -5.70 -4.17 15.15
N ARG A 487 -4.95 -5.21 15.55
CA ARG A 487 -4.70 -6.38 14.69
C ARG A 487 -5.97 -7.16 14.37
N GLU A 488 -6.88 -7.30 15.33
CA GLU A 488 -8.22 -7.88 15.13
C GLU A 488 -9.00 -7.09 14.07
N ALA A 489 -8.96 -5.76 14.12
CA ALA A 489 -9.56 -4.88 13.13
C ALA A 489 -8.87 -4.91 11.74
N GLY A 490 -7.72 -5.58 11.63
CA GLY A 490 -7.03 -5.85 10.36
C GLY A 490 -6.06 -4.77 9.91
N VAL A 491 -5.44 -4.01 10.81
CA VAL A 491 -4.37 -3.06 10.44
C VAL A 491 -3.10 -3.77 10.00
N VAL A 492 -2.24 -3.07 9.25
CA VAL A 492 -0.82 -3.40 9.09
C VAL A 492 -0.01 -2.48 9.99
N ILE A 493 0.84 -3.02 10.86
CA ILE A 493 1.73 -2.19 11.69
C ILE A 493 3.04 -2.02 10.92
N ILE A 494 3.31 -0.81 10.40
CA ILE A 494 4.54 -0.51 9.63
C ILE A 494 5.77 -0.58 10.51
N GLY A 495 5.66 -0.19 11.78
CA GLY A 495 6.80 -0.17 12.69
C GLY A 495 6.52 0.55 13.99
N LYS A 496 7.60 0.70 14.76
CA LYS A 496 7.63 1.38 16.05
C LYS A 496 8.25 2.78 15.89
N THR A 497 7.63 3.79 16.47
CA THR A 497 8.12 5.17 16.44
C THR A 497 8.94 5.50 17.68
N ASN A 498 9.95 6.35 17.49
CA ASN A 498 10.77 6.88 18.57
C ASN A 498 9.91 7.72 19.55
N LEU A 499 10.41 7.84 20.77
CA LEU A 499 9.75 8.56 21.86
C LEU A 499 10.78 9.25 22.73
N HIS A 500 10.33 10.15 23.60
CA HIS A 500 11.17 10.54 24.74
C HIS A 500 11.33 9.31 25.64
N GLU A 501 12.58 8.91 25.91
CA GLU A 501 12.87 7.60 26.49
C GLU A 501 12.11 7.34 27.80
N LEU A 502 11.54 6.12 27.89
CA LEU A 502 10.63 5.63 28.92
C LEU A 502 9.46 6.58 29.21
N ALA A 503 9.01 7.28 28.16
CA ALA A 503 8.01 8.34 28.20
C ALA A 503 8.34 9.51 29.15
N ARG A 504 9.57 9.63 29.65
CA ARG A 504 9.93 10.52 30.76
C ARG A 504 10.43 11.90 30.32
N GLY A 505 9.66 12.56 29.44
CA GLY A 505 9.92 13.92 28.95
C GLY A 505 9.09 14.26 27.72
N ILE A 506 9.32 15.44 27.14
CA ILE A 506 8.46 15.97 26.07
C ILE A 506 9.24 16.55 24.88
N GLU A 507 10.53 16.25 24.78
CA GLU A 507 11.42 16.71 23.70
C GLU A 507 11.73 15.62 22.65
N THR A 508 11.31 14.38 22.91
CA THR A 508 11.57 13.18 22.06
C THR A 508 13.05 12.96 21.73
N ILE A 509 13.81 12.67 22.78
CA ILE A 509 15.20 12.20 22.72
C ILE A 509 15.28 10.87 23.49
N SER A 510 15.98 9.90 22.91
CA SER A 510 16.16 8.57 23.50
C SER A 510 17.57 8.03 23.27
N SER A 511 18.06 7.16 24.15
CA SER A 511 19.39 6.56 24.02
C SER A 511 19.50 5.60 22.85
N LEU A 512 18.42 4.89 22.52
CA LEU A 512 18.41 3.94 21.41
C LEU A 512 18.08 4.62 20.07
N GLY A 513 17.04 5.46 20.06
CA GLY A 513 16.53 6.07 18.84
C GLY A 513 17.13 7.43 18.52
N GLY A 514 17.84 8.09 19.44
CA GLY A 514 18.37 9.44 19.24
C GLY A 514 17.28 10.52 19.26
N GLN A 515 17.58 11.68 18.68
CA GLN A 515 16.67 12.83 18.62
C GLN A 515 15.73 12.71 17.43
N THR A 516 14.42 12.81 17.64
CA THR A 516 13.45 13.03 16.55
C THR A 516 13.33 14.51 16.25
N LEU A 517 13.17 14.88 14.98
CA LEU A 517 13.02 16.27 14.53
C LEU A 517 11.57 16.58 14.13
N ASN A 518 11.20 17.86 14.19
CA ASN A 518 9.88 18.33 13.76
C ASN A 518 9.81 18.48 12.23
N PRO A 519 8.82 17.88 11.54
CA PRO A 519 8.70 17.97 10.07
C PRO A 519 8.47 19.38 9.52
N TYR A 520 7.98 20.32 10.33
CA TYR A 520 7.78 21.72 9.92
C TYR A 520 9.03 22.59 10.07
N ASP A 521 9.90 22.24 11.02
CA ASP A 521 11.16 22.93 11.28
C ASP A 521 12.13 21.94 11.98
N PRO A 522 13.04 21.28 11.23
CA PRO A 522 13.94 20.27 11.78
C PRO A 522 14.91 20.79 12.85
N ARG A 523 14.98 22.10 13.08
CA ARG A 523 15.75 22.69 14.19
C ARG A 523 15.02 22.60 15.53
N ARG A 524 13.73 22.25 15.52
CA ARG A 524 12.86 22.20 16.71
C ARG A 524 12.51 20.78 17.09
N ASN A 525 12.21 20.58 18.37
CA ASN A 525 11.69 19.32 18.85
C ASN A 525 10.22 19.10 18.38
N PRO A 526 9.80 17.85 18.15
CA PRO A 526 8.44 17.52 17.72
C PRO A 526 7.43 17.51 18.89
N GLY A 527 7.78 18.01 20.07
CA GLY A 527 7.06 17.70 21.30
C GLY A 527 7.31 16.24 21.73
N GLY A 528 6.51 15.75 22.68
CA GLY A 528 6.67 14.39 23.17
C GLY A 528 5.83 14.11 24.40
N SER A 529 5.91 12.89 24.98
CA SER A 529 6.86 11.84 24.58
C SER A 529 6.52 11.10 23.28
N SER A 530 5.32 11.22 22.71
CA SER A 530 4.96 10.57 21.42
C SER A 530 5.41 11.36 20.18
N GLY A 531 6.57 12.01 20.23
CA GLY A 531 7.03 12.90 19.16
C GLY A 531 7.36 12.16 17.86
N GLY A 532 7.91 10.94 17.93
CA GLY A 532 8.10 10.11 16.74
C GLY A 532 6.78 9.74 16.08
N THR A 533 5.76 9.37 16.86
CA THR A 533 4.41 9.11 16.32
C THR A 533 3.85 10.34 15.60
N ALA A 534 3.93 11.52 16.21
CA ALA A 534 3.41 12.73 15.59
C ALA A 534 4.21 13.16 14.35
N ALA A 535 5.54 13.08 14.39
CA ALA A 535 6.38 13.39 13.23
C ALA A 535 6.09 12.43 12.07
N ALA A 536 5.98 11.11 12.35
CA ALA A 536 5.66 10.10 11.35
C ALA A 536 4.29 10.32 10.70
N VAL A 537 3.24 10.60 11.50
CA VAL A 537 1.90 10.85 10.97
C VAL A 537 1.84 12.18 10.19
N ALA A 538 2.51 13.22 10.65
CA ALA A 538 2.54 14.52 9.96
C ALA A 538 3.29 14.46 8.62
N ALA A 539 4.32 13.61 8.52
CA ALA A 539 5.08 13.33 7.30
C ALA A 539 4.44 12.24 6.40
N SER A 540 3.23 11.77 6.75
CA SER A 540 2.53 10.68 6.05
C SER A 540 3.39 9.40 5.92
N PHE A 541 4.03 8.96 6.99
CA PHE A 541 4.68 7.63 7.09
C PHE A 541 3.70 6.51 7.46
N ALA A 542 2.47 6.88 7.81
CA ALA A 542 1.35 5.99 8.03
C ALA A 542 0.04 6.78 7.96
N ALA A 543 -1.09 6.06 7.86
CA ALA A 543 -2.42 6.68 7.90
C ALA A 543 -2.67 7.37 9.25
N VAL A 544 -2.30 6.70 10.35
CA VAL A 544 -2.57 7.11 11.73
C VAL A 544 -1.52 6.48 12.67
N GLY A 545 -1.35 7.05 13.85
CA GLY A 545 -0.40 6.54 14.84
C GLY A 545 -0.97 6.45 16.24
N MET A 546 -0.47 5.50 17.03
CA MET A 546 -0.79 5.38 18.46
C MET A 546 0.29 6.01 19.34
N GLY A 547 -0.15 6.78 20.33
CA GLY A 547 0.70 7.39 21.35
C GLY A 547 0.18 7.11 22.76
N SER A 548 0.95 7.54 23.76
CA SER A 548 0.57 7.47 25.17
C SER A 548 0.71 8.84 25.84
N ASP A 549 -0.15 9.15 26.81
CA ASP A 549 -0.22 10.44 27.50
C ASP A 549 -0.26 10.26 29.03
N THR A 550 0.78 10.73 29.71
CA THR A 550 0.84 10.88 31.17
C THR A 550 0.72 12.33 31.61
N CYS A 551 1.33 13.23 30.84
CA CYS A 551 1.19 14.68 30.98
C CYS A 551 1.50 15.33 29.64
N GLY A 552 0.54 15.24 28.72
CA GLY A 552 0.58 15.93 27.43
C GLY A 552 1.23 15.12 26.31
N SER A 553 1.63 13.87 26.57
CA SER A 553 2.42 13.09 25.60
C SER A 553 1.67 12.64 24.35
N ILE A 554 0.35 12.84 24.23
CA ILE A 554 -0.40 12.78 22.95
C ILE A 554 -0.64 14.21 22.42
N ARG A 555 -1.09 15.10 23.31
CA ARG A 555 -1.58 16.44 22.95
C ARG A 555 -0.47 17.40 22.51
N ILE A 556 0.64 17.46 23.25
CA ILE A 556 1.81 18.30 22.94
C ILE A 556 2.41 17.93 21.57
N PRO A 557 2.74 16.66 21.28
CA PRO A 557 3.25 16.34 19.96
C PRO A 557 2.20 16.51 18.86
N ALA A 558 0.90 16.31 19.11
CA ALA A 558 -0.13 16.66 18.13
C ALA A 558 -0.13 18.16 17.78
N ALA A 559 -0.10 19.04 18.80
CA ALA A 559 -0.02 20.50 18.63
C ALA A 559 1.22 20.92 17.84
N ASN A 560 2.38 20.33 18.15
CA ASN A 560 3.66 20.69 17.56
C ASN A 560 3.84 20.19 16.12
N ASN A 561 2.99 19.26 15.66
CA ASN A 561 3.07 18.68 14.31
C ASN A 561 1.78 18.86 13.52
N ASN A 562 0.91 19.82 13.90
CA ASN A 562 -0.33 20.16 13.20
C ASN A 562 -1.26 18.94 13.01
N LEU A 563 -1.44 18.15 14.06
CA LEU A 563 -2.31 16.98 14.10
C LEU A 563 -3.43 17.13 15.12
N PHE A 564 -4.42 16.25 15.01
CA PHE A 564 -5.41 15.99 16.04
C PHE A 564 -4.89 14.91 17.00
N GLY A 565 -5.07 15.10 18.29
CA GLY A 565 -4.65 14.13 19.30
C GLY A 565 -5.62 14.09 20.48
N LEU A 566 -6.19 12.92 20.75
CA LEU A 566 -7.20 12.73 21.80
C LEU A 566 -6.61 11.99 23.00
N ARG A 567 -6.62 12.66 24.14
CA ARG A 567 -6.48 12.04 25.46
C ARG A 567 -7.88 11.67 25.95
N VAL A 568 -8.14 10.38 26.10
CA VAL A 568 -9.43 9.87 26.61
C VAL A 568 -9.56 10.07 28.12
N THR A 569 -10.79 9.96 28.63
CA THR A 569 -11.05 9.85 30.07
C THR A 569 -10.23 8.70 30.64
N GLN A 570 -9.66 8.91 31.82
CA GLN A 570 -8.93 7.86 32.49
C GLN A 570 -9.83 6.65 32.74
N GLY A 571 -9.40 5.48 32.24
CA GLY A 571 -10.19 4.25 32.29
C GLY A 571 -11.07 3.96 31.08
N LEU A 572 -11.12 4.83 30.05
CA LEU A 572 -11.89 4.52 28.83
C LEU A 572 -11.26 3.39 27.99
N SER A 573 -9.93 3.27 28.02
CA SER A 573 -9.18 2.23 27.32
C SER A 573 -8.08 1.66 28.23
N SER A 574 -7.77 0.38 28.03
CA SER A 574 -6.77 -0.34 28.81
C SER A 574 -5.35 0.17 28.56
N ARG A 575 -4.55 0.13 29.61
CA ARG A 575 -3.11 0.43 29.60
C ARG A 575 -2.25 -0.85 29.61
N ASP A 576 -2.88 -2.02 29.56
CA ASP A 576 -2.19 -3.31 29.51
C ASP A 576 -1.29 -3.41 28.26
N GLY A 577 -0.04 -3.79 28.48
CA GLY A 577 1.02 -3.80 27.48
C GLY A 577 1.48 -2.41 27.00
N ILE A 578 1.37 -1.39 27.84
CA ILE A 578 2.04 -0.09 27.64
C ILE A 578 3.12 0.07 28.72
N ILE A 579 4.38 0.32 28.35
CA ILE A 579 5.43 0.62 29.34
C ILE A 579 4.99 1.85 30.16
N PRO A 580 4.81 1.72 31.49
CA PRO A 580 4.13 2.72 32.29
C PRO A 580 5.07 3.88 32.67
N LEU A 581 4.47 5.06 32.88
CA LEU A 581 5.09 6.17 33.58
C LEU A 581 4.38 6.49 34.90
N SER A 582 3.05 6.43 34.91
CA SER A 582 2.24 6.69 36.10
C SER A 582 0.86 6.09 35.90
N ASP A 583 0.59 5.01 36.63
CA ASP A 583 -0.67 4.28 36.53
C ASP A 583 -1.88 5.19 36.70
N THR A 584 -1.80 6.17 37.61
CA THR A 584 -2.95 7.04 37.86
C THR A 584 -3.12 8.13 36.79
N GLN A 585 -2.29 8.22 35.75
CA GLN A 585 -2.35 9.31 34.75
C GLN A 585 -2.22 8.82 33.30
N ASP A 586 -1.65 7.63 33.10
CA ASP A 586 -1.38 7.09 31.77
C ASP A 586 -2.68 6.77 31.01
N VAL A 587 -2.71 7.13 29.73
CA VAL A 587 -3.68 6.63 28.76
C VAL A 587 -2.99 6.37 27.42
N GLY A 588 -3.50 5.44 26.62
CA GLY A 588 -3.17 5.33 25.20
C GLY A 588 -4.20 6.06 24.34
N GLY A 589 -3.81 6.52 23.16
CA GLY A 589 -4.74 7.18 22.24
C GLY A 589 -4.15 7.52 20.87
N PRO A 590 -5.01 7.81 19.89
CA PRO A 590 -4.59 8.05 18.51
C PRO A 590 -4.06 9.48 18.28
N LEU A 591 -3.19 9.62 17.29
CA LEU A 591 -2.78 10.87 16.66
C LEU A 591 -3.04 10.76 15.16
N ALA A 592 -3.76 11.72 14.58
CA ALA A 592 -4.21 11.65 13.18
C ALA A 592 -4.19 13.02 12.49
N ARG A 593 -4.16 13.01 11.16
CA ARG A 593 -4.26 14.22 10.31
C ARG A 593 -5.69 14.74 10.17
N SER A 594 -6.67 13.89 10.44
CA SER A 594 -8.09 14.22 10.39
C SER A 594 -8.86 13.65 11.59
N MET A 595 -10.00 14.26 11.91
CA MET A 595 -10.90 13.77 12.97
C MET A 595 -11.55 12.43 12.60
N ILE A 596 -11.88 12.20 11.33
CA ILE A 596 -12.45 10.92 10.88
C ILE A 596 -11.49 9.75 11.12
N ASP A 597 -10.18 9.96 10.88
CA ASP A 597 -9.17 8.94 11.11
C ASP A 597 -8.94 8.71 12.60
N LEU A 598 -8.88 9.80 13.38
CA LEU A 598 -8.75 9.77 14.84
C LEU A 598 -9.87 8.92 15.48
N VAL A 599 -11.12 9.18 15.10
CA VAL A 599 -12.30 8.51 15.64
C VAL A 599 -12.42 7.07 15.16
N THR A 600 -12.02 6.78 13.91
CA THR A 600 -12.02 5.41 13.39
C THR A 600 -11.10 4.49 14.21
N VAL A 601 -9.96 5.00 14.68
CA VAL A 601 -9.05 4.26 15.57
C VAL A 601 -9.54 4.22 17.02
N LEU A 602 -10.14 5.31 17.50
CA LEU A 602 -10.72 5.37 18.84
C LEU A 602 -11.75 4.25 19.05
N ASP A 603 -12.69 4.09 18.13
CA ASP A 603 -13.75 3.06 18.18
C ASP A 603 -13.20 1.65 18.39
N VAL A 604 -12.05 1.35 17.78
CA VAL A 604 -11.42 0.03 17.89
C VAL A 604 -10.70 -0.15 19.22
N THR A 605 -10.10 0.91 19.78
CA THR A 605 -9.15 0.81 20.89
C THR A 605 -9.77 0.97 22.27
N VAL A 606 -10.93 1.62 22.40
CA VAL A 606 -11.65 1.77 23.67
C VAL A 606 -12.29 0.47 24.14
N GLY A 607 -12.43 0.29 25.46
CA GLY A 607 -13.16 -0.83 26.03
C GLY A 607 -12.60 -1.34 27.35
N GLU A 608 -13.44 -2.08 28.05
CA GLU A 608 -13.09 -2.72 29.33
C GLU A 608 -12.12 -3.89 29.12
N ASP A 609 -11.15 -3.98 30.03
CA ASP A 609 -10.15 -5.03 30.14
C ASP A 609 -10.11 -5.53 31.59
N PRO A 610 -10.39 -6.82 31.84
CA PRO A 610 -10.33 -7.41 33.18
C PRO A 610 -8.96 -7.29 33.86
N VAL A 611 -7.87 -7.16 33.10
CA VAL A 611 -6.50 -7.00 33.60
C VAL A 611 -6.27 -5.58 34.12
N ASP A 612 -6.77 -4.57 33.40
CA ASP A 612 -6.70 -3.16 33.81
C ASP A 612 -7.95 -2.74 34.58
N LYS A 613 -7.84 -2.77 35.91
CA LYS A 613 -8.91 -2.39 36.84
C LYS A 613 -9.46 -0.97 36.64
N GLN A 614 -8.71 -0.06 36.02
CA GLN A 614 -9.21 1.30 35.75
C GLN A 614 -10.32 1.31 34.69
N THR A 615 -10.39 0.28 33.85
CA THR A 615 -11.38 0.19 32.77
C THR A 615 -12.72 -0.40 33.20
N ARG A 616 -12.85 -0.80 34.46
CA ARG A 616 -14.07 -1.41 34.98
C ARG A 616 -15.27 -0.47 34.80
N GLY A 617 -16.30 -0.93 34.10
CA GLY A 617 -17.52 -0.17 33.85
C GLY A 617 -17.45 0.74 32.62
N ALA A 618 -16.30 0.82 31.93
CA ALA A 618 -16.13 1.62 30.72
C ALA A 618 -17.12 1.22 29.62
N SER A 619 -17.48 -0.07 29.51
CA SER A 619 -18.45 -0.57 28.53
C SER A 619 -19.84 0.11 28.63
N THR A 620 -20.21 0.65 29.80
CA THR A 620 -21.48 1.38 29.98
C THR A 620 -21.39 2.87 29.61
N LYS A 621 -20.18 3.35 29.32
CA LYS A 621 -19.85 4.75 29.01
C LYS A 621 -19.46 4.94 27.55
N ILE A 622 -19.02 3.87 26.90
CA ILE A 622 -18.65 3.86 25.48
C ILE A 622 -19.93 3.72 24.63
N PRO A 623 -20.19 4.62 23.67
CA PRO A 623 -21.29 4.47 22.72
C PRO A 623 -21.02 3.31 21.76
N GLU A 624 -22.02 2.90 20.97
CA GLU A 624 -21.82 1.87 19.93
C GLU A 624 -20.72 2.26 18.94
N THR A 625 -20.65 3.54 18.57
CA THR A 625 -19.58 4.13 17.77
C THR A 625 -19.51 5.63 18.05
N TYR A 626 -18.28 6.15 18.16
CA TYR A 626 -18.01 7.57 18.23
C TYR A 626 -18.16 8.27 16.89
N ARG A 627 -18.24 7.55 15.76
CA ARG A 627 -18.44 8.15 14.42
C ARG A 627 -19.75 8.93 14.31
N HIS A 628 -20.75 8.59 15.13
CA HIS A 628 -22.01 9.35 15.19
C HIS A 628 -21.82 10.80 15.67
N HIS A 629 -20.71 11.11 16.33
CA HIS A 629 -20.36 12.44 16.80
C HIS A 629 -19.63 13.29 15.74
N LEU A 630 -19.35 12.76 14.55
CA LEU A 630 -18.74 13.52 13.44
C LEU A 630 -19.81 14.36 12.72
N GLN A 631 -20.27 15.43 13.38
CA GLN A 631 -21.31 16.34 12.89
C GLN A 631 -20.73 17.71 12.56
N ALA A 632 -20.87 18.15 11.30
CA ALA A 632 -20.18 19.35 10.79
C ALA A 632 -20.63 20.66 11.46
N GLU A 633 -21.89 20.74 11.88
CA GLU A 633 -22.51 21.97 12.43
C GLU A 633 -22.39 22.06 13.96
N SER A 634 -21.60 21.19 14.60
CA SER A 634 -21.55 21.05 16.07
C SER A 634 -20.95 22.22 16.85
N LEU A 635 -20.34 23.20 16.18
CA LEU A 635 -19.93 24.46 16.81
C LEU A 635 -21.11 25.41 17.03
N GLU A 636 -22.21 25.28 16.28
CA GLU A 636 -23.38 26.15 16.44
C GLU A 636 -24.02 25.93 17.82
N GLY A 637 -24.14 27.01 18.59
CA GLY A 637 -24.70 26.98 19.94
C GLY A 637 -23.76 26.38 21.00
N ALA A 638 -22.53 25.98 20.64
CA ALA A 638 -21.57 25.48 21.60
C ALA A 638 -21.09 26.59 22.55
N ARG A 639 -20.95 26.32 23.85
CA ARG A 639 -20.46 27.29 24.85
C ARG A 639 -19.07 26.89 25.33
N LEU A 640 -18.06 27.68 24.99
CA LEU A 640 -16.65 27.35 25.18
C LEU A 640 -15.97 28.35 26.13
N GLY A 641 -15.42 27.85 27.24
CA GLY A 641 -14.77 28.68 28.25
C GLY A 641 -13.28 28.91 27.98
N LEU A 642 -12.90 30.08 27.48
CA LEU A 642 -11.50 30.44 27.24
C LEU A 642 -10.81 30.84 28.55
N LEU A 643 -9.80 30.08 28.96
CA LEU A 643 -8.99 30.36 30.16
C LEU A 643 -8.01 31.52 29.90
N THR A 644 -8.38 32.73 30.31
CA THR A 644 -7.65 33.97 29.96
C THR A 644 -6.26 34.07 30.58
N ASP A 645 -6.04 33.47 31.76
CA ASP A 645 -4.73 33.40 32.45
C ASP A 645 -3.60 32.84 31.56
N TYR A 646 -3.98 32.01 30.58
CA TYR A 646 -3.05 31.32 29.69
C TYR A 646 -2.94 31.93 28.30
N VAL A 647 -3.62 33.06 28.04
CA VAL A 647 -3.67 33.72 26.73
C VAL A 647 -3.16 35.16 26.87
N GLN A 648 -1.84 35.31 26.92
CA GLN A 648 -1.14 36.56 27.17
C GLN A 648 -0.60 37.14 25.85
N GLU A 649 -1.08 38.33 25.45
CA GLU A 649 -0.72 38.95 24.16
C GLU A 649 0.65 39.65 24.14
N THR A 650 1.38 39.67 25.26
CA THR A 650 2.69 40.32 25.38
C THR A 650 3.75 39.35 25.91
N GLY A 651 5.02 39.66 25.66
CA GLY A 651 6.15 38.82 26.05
C GLY A 651 6.25 37.51 25.27
N ASP A 652 6.92 36.53 25.87
CA ASP A 652 7.32 35.26 25.24
C ASP A 652 6.14 34.36 24.82
N TYR A 653 4.93 34.64 25.34
CA TYR A 653 3.70 33.87 25.05
C TYR A 653 2.86 34.49 23.91
N SER A 654 3.26 35.66 23.40
CA SER A 654 2.43 36.45 22.49
C SER A 654 2.17 35.77 21.14
N ASP A 655 3.15 35.07 20.57
CA ASP A 655 3.01 34.38 19.29
C ASP A 655 1.90 33.32 19.35
N VAL A 656 1.92 32.47 20.37
CA VAL A 656 0.90 31.42 20.55
C VAL A 656 -0.45 32.03 20.90
N SER A 657 -0.49 32.99 21.82
CA SER A 657 -1.74 33.60 22.28
C SER A 657 -2.51 34.28 21.13
N LYS A 658 -1.80 34.92 20.19
CA LYS A 658 -2.41 35.48 18.97
C LYS A 658 -3.06 34.42 18.10
N VAL A 659 -2.44 33.25 17.96
CA VAL A 659 -3.03 32.12 17.20
C VAL A 659 -4.25 31.57 17.91
N ILE A 660 -4.20 31.37 19.23
CA ILE A 660 -5.36 30.92 20.01
C ILE A 660 -6.53 31.91 19.90
N ARG A 661 -6.29 33.21 20.08
CA ARG A 661 -7.34 34.23 19.93
C ARG A 661 -7.89 34.33 18.50
N LYS A 662 -7.09 33.99 17.49
CA LYS A 662 -7.59 33.88 16.12
C LYS A 662 -8.51 32.67 15.97
N ALA A 663 -8.09 31.51 16.49
CA ALA A 663 -8.89 30.29 16.43
C ALA A 663 -10.22 30.43 17.18
N THR A 664 -10.22 30.97 18.40
CA THR A 664 -11.46 31.16 19.18
C THR A 664 -12.39 32.18 18.55
N ARG A 665 -11.86 33.24 17.91
CA ARG A 665 -12.69 34.16 17.11
C ARG A 665 -13.35 33.45 15.93
N LEU A 666 -12.63 32.58 15.22
CA LEU A 666 -13.21 31.82 14.12
C LEU A 666 -14.26 30.81 14.61
N MET A 667 -14.05 30.18 15.76
CA MET A 667 -15.09 29.36 16.42
C MET A 667 -16.34 30.20 16.73
N ALA A 668 -16.15 31.43 17.23
CA ALA A 668 -17.25 32.35 17.52
C ALA A 668 -18.02 32.78 16.27
N GLU A 669 -17.30 33.11 15.19
CA GLU A 669 -17.86 33.44 13.88
C GLU A 669 -18.65 32.27 13.27
N SER A 670 -18.41 31.05 13.75
CA SER A 670 -19.07 29.80 13.31
C SER A 670 -20.18 29.34 14.25
N GLY A 671 -20.63 30.21 15.17
CA GLY A 671 -21.81 29.97 16.00
C GLY A 671 -21.53 29.52 17.43
N ALA A 672 -20.26 29.34 17.84
CA ALA A 672 -19.92 29.07 19.23
C ALA A 672 -19.96 30.37 20.07
N GLU A 673 -20.34 30.27 21.32
CA GLU A 673 -20.18 31.32 22.32
C GLU A 673 -18.85 31.12 23.05
N ILE A 674 -17.96 32.11 22.95
CA ILE A 674 -16.69 32.11 23.71
C ILE A 674 -16.89 32.91 25.00
N VAL A 675 -16.85 32.20 26.12
CA VAL A 675 -16.93 32.79 27.46
C VAL A 675 -15.52 32.92 28.01
N GLU A 676 -15.00 34.14 28.13
CA GLU A 676 -13.72 34.37 28.78
C GLU A 676 -13.85 34.18 30.30
N ILE A 677 -13.06 33.27 30.88
CA ILE A 677 -13.12 32.94 32.31
C ILE A 677 -11.75 32.82 32.96
N GLU A 678 -11.73 33.09 34.26
CA GLU A 678 -10.63 32.79 35.18
C GLU A 678 -11.15 31.81 36.24
N ILE A 679 -10.34 30.81 36.61
CA ILE A 679 -10.70 29.83 37.63
C ILE A 679 -9.82 30.06 38.85
N GLU A 680 -10.40 30.64 39.89
CA GLU A 680 -9.69 30.92 41.13
C GLU A 680 -9.03 29.66 41.70
N GLY A 681 -7.74 29.76 42.06
CA GLY A 681 -6.97 28.66 42.64
C GLY A 681 -6.43 27.62 41.65
N LEU A 682 -6.82 27.65 40.37
CA LEU A 682 -6.41 26.65 39.37
C LEU A 682 -4.88 26.55 39.23
N GLU A 683 -4.18 27.67 39.14
CA GLU A 683 -2.72 27.68 38.94
C GLU A 683 -1.97 27.02 40.10
N ASN A 684 -2.37 27.33 41.34
CA ASN A 684 -1.79 26.74 42.54
C ASN A 684 -2.09 25.24 42.63
N LEU A 685 -3.32 24.84 42.30
CA LEU A 685 -3.74 23.45 42.38
C LEU A 685 -3.05 22.59 41.30
N ARG A 686 -3.03 23.03 40.04
CA ARG A 686 -2.43 22.22 38.96
C ARG A 686 -0.93 21.99 39.13
N THR A 687 -0.22 22.89 39.83
CA THR A 687 1.24 22.78 40.03
C THR A 687 1.62 21.89 41.22
N THR A 688 0.64 21.47 42.04
CA THR A 688 0.86 20.67 43.26
C THR A 688 0.26 19.27 43.20
N THR A 689 -0.10 18.78 42.00
CA THR A 689 -0.83 17.51 41.79
C THR A 689 0.01 16.36 41.23
N SER A 690 1.22 16.61 40.72
CA SER A 690 1.99 15.58 40.02
C SER A 690 2.43 14.43 40.95
N VAL A 691 2.17 13.19 40.53
CA VAL A 691 2.60 11.95 41.22
C VAL A 691 3.62 11.13 40.43
N ILE A 692 4.09 11.62 39.27
CA ILE A 692 4.99 10.88 38.37
C ILE A 692 6.26 10.37 39.07
N ASN A 693 6.85 11.18 39.96
CA ASN A 693 8.07 10.77 40.67
C ASN A 693 7.81 9.59 41.63
N TYR A 694 6.61 9.52 42.21
CA TYR A 694 6.20 8.47 43.14
C TYR A 694 5.90 7.17 42.41
N GLU A 695 5.25 7.25 41.25
CA GLU A 695 4.74 6.06 40.55
C GLU A 695 5.72 5.44 39.56
N PHE A 696 6.58 6.24 38.90
CA PHE A 696 7.40 5.74 37.78
C PHE A 696 8.25 4.52 38.14
N ARG A 697 8.99 4.57 39.26
CA ARG A 697 9.82 3.42 39.69
C ARG A 697 8.94 2.20 39.92
N VAL A 698 7.84 2.35 40.64
CA VAL A 698 6.96 1.23 40.99
C VAL A 698 6.34 0.60 39.74
N GLY A 699 5.82 1.43 38.82
CA GLY A 699 5.22 0.97 37.57
C GLY A 699 6.25 0.28 36.67
N LEU A 700 7.41 0.92 36.45
CA LEU A 700 8.45 0.39 35.58
C LEU A 700 9.03 -0.92 36.13
N ASP A 701 9.41 -0.99 37.41
CA ASP A 701 9.98 -2.20 38.02
C ASP A 701 8.98 -3.37 37.90
N ASN A 702 7.69 -3.11 38.16
CA ASN A 702 6.64 -4.12 38.02
C ASN A 702 6.48 -4.62 36.58
N TYR A 703 6.48 -3.69 35.61
CA TYR A 703 6.41 -4.03 34.19
C TYR A 703 7.61 -4.89 33.78
N LEU A 704 8.84 -4.44 34.06
CA LEU A 704 10.08 -5.12 33.68
C LEU A 704 10.17 -6.55 34.23
N VAL A 705 9.73 -6.75 35.48
CA VAL A 705 9.70 -8.08 36.09
C VAL A 705 8.65 -8.97 35.42
N ARG A 706 7.42 -8.46 35.21
CA ARG A 706 6.30 -9.25 34.66
C ARG A 706 6.47 -9.60 33.19
N SER A 707 7.09 -8.71 32.42
CA SER A 707 7.32 -8.90 30.98
C SER A 707 8.60 -9.68 30.68
N TYR A 708 9.33 -10.12 31.71
CA TYR A 708 10.62 -10.82 31.59
C TYR A 708 11.70 -10.00 30.87
N ALA A 709 11.65 -8.68 30.95
CA ALA A 709 12.63 -7.77 30.34
C ALA A 709 14.09 -8.06 30.77
N PRO A 710 15.10 -7.72 29.94
CA PRO A 710 16.51 -8.01 30.23
C PRO A 710 17.03 -7.32 31.50
N VAL A 711 16.51 -6.12 31.81
CA VAL A 711 16.72 -5.42 33.08
C VAL A 711 15.48 -5.54 33.96
N LYS A 712 15.63 -5.51 35.28
CA LYS A 712 14.56 -5.76 36.26
C LYS A 712 14.11 -4.55 37.05
N SER A 713 14.82 -3.43 36.97
CA SER A 713 14.45 -2.22 37.71
C SER A 713 15.05 -0.93 37.15
N LEU A 714 14.48 0.21 37.54
CA LEU A 714 15.06 1.53 37.32
C LEU A 714 16.44 1.67 37.99
N ALA A 715 16.65 1.01 39.13
CA ALA A 715 17.93 1.02 39.83
C ALA A 715 19.04 0.38 38.99
N GLU A 716 18.74 -0.76 38.35
CA GLU A 716 19.65 -1.43 37.44
C GLU A 716 19.97 -0.57 36.22
N ILE A 717 18.97 0.07 35.59
CA ILE A 717 19.19 1.01 34.48
C ILE A 717 20.11 2.17 34.89
N LEU A 718 19.92 2.71 36.10
CA LEU A 718 20.77 3.77 36.66
C LEU A 718 22.21 3.30 36.94
N GLU A 719 22.38 2.06 37.38
CA GLU A 719 23.70 1.47 37.70
C GLU A 719 24.49 1.15 36.43
N THR A 720 23.84 0.61 35.40
CA THR A 720 24.49 0.27 34.13
C THR A 720 24.76 1.49 33.25
N GLY A 721 24.08 2.62 33.50
CA GLY A 721 24.19 3.82 32.67
C GLY A 721 23.53 3.68 31.29
N GLN A 722 22.66 2.68 31.12
CA GLN A 722 21.99 2.36 29.85
C GLN A 722 20.76 3.24 29.59
N PHE A 723 20.95 4.55 29.63
CA PHE A 723 19.90 5.54 29.36
C PHE A 723 20.49 6.86 28.85
N HIS A 724 19.68 7.72 28.25
CA HIS A 724 20.17 9.00 27.73
C HIS A 724 20.53 9.97 28.88
N PRO A 725 21.71 10.64 28.89
CA PRO A 725 22.15 11.51 29.99
C PRO A 725 21.15 12.60 30.40
N ALA A 726 20.36 13.13 29.46
CA ALA A 726 19.32 14.12 29.73
C ALA A 726 18.23 13.64 30.72
N LEU A 727 18.13 12.34 30.99
CA LEU A 727 17.16 11.74 31.88
C LEU A 727 17.70 11.48 33.30
N GLU A 728 19.01 11.60 33.53
CA GLU A 728 19.64 11.19 34.79
C GLU A 728 18.95 11.80 36.02
N ASP A 729 18.77 13.13 36.02
CA ASP A 729 18.11 13.84 37.10
C ASP A 729 16.67 13.38 37.33
N ARG A 730 15.93 13.07 36.25
CA ARG A 730 14.53 12.61 36.35
C ARG A 730 14.47 11.19 36.92
N PHE A 731 15.36 10.31 36.46
CA PHE A 731 15.43 8.93 36.94
C PHE A 731 15.87 8.85 38.39
N ARG A 732 16.92 9.59 38.78
CA ARG A 732 17.37 9.65 40.19
C ARG A 732 16.29 10.21 41.10
N ARG A 733 15.57 11.25 40.69
CA ARG A 733 14.42 11.76 41.47
C ARG A 733 13.35 10.69 41.68
N SER A 734 12.95 9.97 40.62
CA SER A 734 11.96 8.88 40.77
C SER A 734 12.47 7.71 41.61
N ALA A 735 13.74 7.34 41.46
CA ALA A 735 14.33 6.25 42.23
C ALA A 735 14.32 6.55 43.74
N ASN A 736 14.55 7.81 44.11
CA ASN A 736 14.63 8.27 45.49
C ASN A 736 13.31 8.76 46.09
N THR A 737 12.19 8.66 45.35
CA THR A 737 10.88 9.08 45.84
C THR A 737 10.10 7.87 46.39
N ASP A 738 9.59 7.99 47.62
CA ASP A 738 8.83 6.95 48.30
C ASP A 738 7.32 7.05 47.97
N ALA A 739 6.82 6.06 47.23
CA ALA A 739 5.41 5.94 46.84
C ALA A 739 4.44 5.71 48.02
N THR A 740 4.94 5.50 49.23
CA THR A 740 4.13 5.33 50.45
C THR A 740 4.08 6.59 51.32
N ALA A 741 4.80 7.65 50.93
CA ALA A 741 4.83 8.91 51.67
C ALA A 741 3.43 9.55 51.73
N LYS A 742 3.11 10.22 52.85
CA LYS A 742 1.86 10.98 53.00
C LYS A 742 1.62 11.96 51.84
N GLU A 743 2.69 12.60 51.36
CA GLU A 743 2.62 13.56 50.25
C GLU A 743 2.08 12.94 48.96
N TYR A 744 2.31 11.64 48.70
CA TYR A 744 1.72 10.95 47.55
C TYR A 744 0.20 10.96 47.62
N PHE A 745 -0.37 10.53 48.76
CA PHE A 745 -1.82 10.52 48.96
C PHE A 745 -2.42 11.93 49.00
N ASP A 746 -1.73 12.89 49.61
CA ASP A 746 -2.14 14.30 49.60
C ASP A 746 -2.18 14.90 48.18
N ARG A 747 -1.34 14.40 47.26
CA ARG A 747 -1.33 14.79 45.85
C ARG A 747 -2.45 14.11 45.07
N LEU A 748 -2.79 12.86 45.39
CA LEU A 748 -3.96 12.19 44.81
C LEU A 748 -5.26 12.91 45.19
N GLU A 749 -5.43 13.32 46.46
CA GLU A 749 -6.60 14.11 46.88
C GLU A 749 -6.70 15.44 46.13
N ARG A 750 -5.58 16.17 45.97
CA ARG A 750 -5.53 17.40 45.16
C ARG A 750 -5.92 17.20 43.70
N ARG A 751 -5.74 15.99 43.16
CA ARG A 751 -6.15 15.68 41.78
C ARG A 751 -7.66 15.53 41.68
N ASP A 752 -8.28 14.92 42.68
CA ASP A 752 -9.74 14.88 42.80
C ASP A 752 -10.30 16.29 42.98
N GLU A 753 -9.66 17.13 43.80
CA GLU A 753 -10.00 18.56 43.93
C GLU A 753 -9.88 19.30 42.59
N LEU A 754 -8.82 19.02 41.80
CA LEU A 754 -8.63 19.64 40.49
C LEU A 754 -9.74 19.24 39.51
N ALA A 755 -10.11 17.96 39.47
CA ALA A 755 -11.21 17.48 38.65
C ALA A 755 -12.54 18.16 39.04
N GLN A 756 -12.83 18.24 40.33
CA GLN A 756 -14.03 18.90 40.86
C GLN A 756 -14.04 20.41 40.53
N LEU A 757 -12.89 21.09 40.66
CA LEU A 757 -12.76 22.50 40.33
C LEU A 757 -13.06 22.77 38.84
N LEU A 758 -12.48 21.97 37.94
CA LEU A 758 -12.66 22.13 36.49
C LEU A 758 -14.10 21.81 36.06
N VAL A 759 -14.67 20.71 36.56
CA VAL A 759 -16.08 20.35 36.28
C VAL A 759 -17.04 21.38 36.89
N GLY A 760 -16.75 21.86 38.10
CA GLY A 760 -17.51 22.92 38.75
C GLY A 760 -17.51 24.20 37.93
N ALA A 761 -16.35 24.63 37.43
CA ALA A 761 -16.23 25.80 36.56
C ALA A 761 -17.03 25.65 35.26
N MET A 762 -16.98 24.48 34.62
CA MET A 762 -17.80 24.20 33.43
C MET A 762 -19.29 24.23 33.74
N THR A 763 -19.72 23.64 34.85
CA THR A 763 -21.13 23.63 35.27
C THR A 763 -21.64 25.02 35.63
N SER A 764 -20.91 25.78 36.44
CA SER A 764 -21.32 27.12 36.89
C SER A 764 -21.41 28.15 35.76
N ASN A 765 -20.68 27.94 34.67
CA ASN A 765 -20.68 28.81 33.49
C ASN A 765 -21.45 28.20 32.30
N GLU A 766 -22.12 27.05 32.49
CA GLU A 766 -22.90 26.34 31.46
C GLU A 766 -22.07 26.05 30.20
N LEU A 767 -20.84 25.55 30.37
CA LEU A 767 -19.89 25.31 29.28
C LEU A 767 -19.94 23.87 28.78
N ASP A 768 -19.77 23.70 27.47
CA ASP A 768 -19.50 22.41 26.84
C ASP A 768 -18.05 21.96 27.07
N ALA A 769 -17.10 22.89 26.99
CA ALA A 769 -15.68 22.60 27.17
C ALA A 769 -14.90 23.82 27.66
N LEU A 770 -13.78 23.57 28.35
CA LEU A 770 -12.74 24.58 28.59
C LEU A 770 -11.75 24.61 27.43
N VAL A 771 -11.27 25.81 27.12
CA VAL A 771 -10.39 26.10 25.97
C VAL A 771 -9.12 26.79 26.44
N TYR A 772 -7.97 26.26 26.03
CA TYR A 772 -6.66 26.83 26.36
C TYR A 772 -5.58 26.38 25.36
N PRO A 773 -4.44 27.08 25.24
CA PRO A 773 -3.32 26.60 24.44
C PRO A 773 -2.78 25.25 24.94
N THR A 774 -2.46 24.32 24.04
CA THR A 774 -1.78 23.07 24.44
C THR A 774 -0.38 23.36 25.03
N LEU A 775 0.35 24.29 24.42
CA LEU A 775 1.60 24.87 24.92
C LEU A 775 1.48 26.39 24.83
N ARG A 776 2.00 27.14 25.81
CA ARG A 776 2.02 28.62 25.78
C ARG A 776 3.14 29.22 24.93
N VAL A 777 4.09 28.40 24.49
CA VAL A 777 5.22 28.81 23.64
C VAL A 777 5.37 27.85 22.47
N LYS A 778 6.13 28.26 21.45
CA LYS A 778 6.52 27.39 20.31
C LYS A 778 7.29 26.15 20.80
N PRO A 779 7.37 25.08 20.00
CA PRO A 779 8.32 23.99 20.24
C PRO A 779 9.73 24.57 20.28
N ASN A 780 10.47 24.35 21.37
CA ASN A 780 11.81 24.87 21.55
C ASN A 780 12.81 24.22 20.59
N LEU A 781 13.97 24.84 20.42
CA LEU A 781 15.03 24.28 19.58
C LEU A 781 15.53 22.95 20.14
N VAL A 782 16.04 22.09 19.27
CA VAL A 782 16.70 20.83 19.69
C VAL A 782 17.83 21.15 20.66
N GLY A 783 17.88 20.41 21.77
CA GLY A 783 18.84 20.63 22.86
C GLY A 783 18.36 21.58 23.96
N GLU A 784 17.27 22.32 23.75
CA GLU A 784 16.64 23.15 24.77
C GLU A 784 15.51 22.41 25.49
N ARG A 785 15.31 22.73 26.77
CA ARG A 785 14.18 22.18 27.55
C ARG A 785 12.88 22.82 27.08
N GLN A 786 11.85 22.01 26.82
CA GLN A 786 10.53 22.54 26.45
C GLN A 786 9.86 23.22 27.65
N SER A 787 9.32 24.43 27.45
CA SER A 787 8.57 25.19 28.46
C SER A 787 7.11 25.42 28.03
N GLY A 788 6.35 26.13 28.87
CA GLY A 788 4.99 26.58 28.53
C GLY A 788 3.88 25.52 28.58
N SER A 789 4.17 24.28 28.97
CA SER A 789 3.16 23.21 29.04
C SER A 789 2.09 23.44 30.09
N LEU A 790 0.84 23.13 29.72
CA LEU A 790 -0.35 23.13 30.59
C LEU A 790 -0.88 21.71 30.85
N CYS A 791 -0.07 20.68 30.59
CA CYS A 791 -0.52 19.29 30.58
C CYS A 791 -1.23 18.82 31.85
N HIS A 792 -0.91 19.41 32.99
CA HIS A 792 -1.48 19.11 34.30
C HIS A 792 -3.01 19.28 34.34
N ILE A 793 -3.58 20.21 33.57
CA ILE A 793 -5.03 20.50 33.59
C ILE A 793 -5.83 19.25 33.22
N ALA A 794 -5.59 18.67 32.04
CA ALA A 794 -6.26 17.44 31.62
C ALA A 794 -5.70 16.18 32.29
N ALA A 795 -4.36 16.06 32.35
CA ALA A 795 -3.77 14.79 32.73
C ALA A 795 -3.93 14.46 34.20
N HIS A 796 -3.83 15.46 35.08
CA HIS A 796 -3.94 15.22 36.51
C HIS A 796 -5.40 15.17 36.98
N SER A 797 -6.34 15.78 36.26
CA SER A 797 -7.78 15.69 36.57
C SER A 797 -8.42 14.38 36.07
N GLY A 798 -7.76 13.63 35.18
CA GLY A 798 -8.31 12.41 34.58
C GLY A 798 -9.40 12.65 33.52
N LEU A 799 -9.66 13.92 33.19
CA LEU A 799 -10.66 14.35 32.22
C LEU A 799 -10.18 14.14 30.76
N PRO A 800 -11.11 13.95 29.81
CA PRO A 800 -10.77 13.85 28.40
C PRO A 800 -10.40 15.22 27.84
N ALA A 801 -9.41 15.25 26.96
CA ALA A 801 -8.99 16.45 26.27
C ALA A 801 -8.51 16.15 24.85
N ILE A 802 -8.85 17.02 23.91
CA ILE A 802 -8.40 16.93 22.53
C ILE A 802 -7.55 18.14 22.17
N SER A 803 -6.37 17.91 21.62
CA SER A 803 -5.58 18.95 20.96
C SER A 803 -5.97 19.01 19.49
N LEU A 804 -6.35 20.20 19.04
CA LEU A 804 -6.76 20.51 17.67
C LEU A 804 -5.72 21.45 17.05
N PRO A 805 -5.46 21.36 15.74
CA PRO A 805 -4.66 22.36 15.05
C PRO A 805 -5.37 23.74 15.09
N ALA A 806 -4.72 24.74 15.71
CA ALA A 806 -5.27 26.09 15.86
C ALA A 806 -4.81 27.05 14.74
N GLY A 807 -3.67 26.74 14.12
CA GLY A 807 -3.06 27.54 13.07
C GLY A 807 -1.53 27.55 13.18
N PHE A 808 -0.93 28.59 12.61
CA PHE A 808 0.52 28.74 12.53
C PHE A 808 0.93 30.11 13.04
N THR A 809 2.07 30.16 13.70
CA THR A 809 2.79 31.40 14.01
C THR A 809 3.31 32.06 12.73
N ALA A 810 3.75 33.32 12.82
CA ALA A 810 4.23 34.08 11.66
C ALA A 810 5.45 33.43 10.97
N ASP A 811 6.29 32.71 11.72
CA ASP A 811 7.44 31.95 11.22
C ASP A 811 7.10 30.52 10.78
N GLY A 812 5.81 30.17 10.63
CA GLY A 812 5.38 28.91 10.05
C GLY A 812 5.38 27.72 11.02
N VAL A 813 5.50 27.95 12.32
CA VAL A 813 5.47 26.88 13.33
C VAL A 813 4.02 26.62 13.77
N PRO A 814 3.55 25.36 13.78
CA PRO A 814 2.18 25.02 14.15
C PRO A 814 1.89 25.26 15.65
N VAL A 815 0.64 25.56 15.94
CA VAL A 815 0.11 25.77 17.29
C VAL A 815 -1.16 24.95 17.47
N GLY A 816 -1.28 24.28 18.62
CA GLY A 816 -2.49 23.55 19.02
C GLY A 816 -3.32 24.29 20.07
N ILE A 817 -4.63 24.13 19.97
CA ILE A 817 -5.63 24.54 20.96
C ILE A 817 -6.22 23.28 21.60
N GLU A 818 -6.39 23.29 22.91
CA GLU A 818 -6.93 22.17 23.66
C GLU A 818 -8.36 22.45 24.10
N LEU A 819 -9.25 21.48 23.87
CA LEU A 819 -10.59 21.44 24.43
C LEU A 819 -10.65 20.35 25.51
N LEU A 820 -11.14 20.70 26.70
CA LEU A 820 -11.31 19.79 27.84
C LEU A 820 -12.79 19.67 28.18
N ALA A 821 -13.30 18.45 28.31
CA ALA A 821 -14.70 18.18 28.65
C ALA A 821 -14.84 17.43 29.98
N ARG A 822 -16.08 17.12 30.38
CA ARG A 822 -16.37 16.34 31.59
C ARG A 822 -16.00 14.86 31.39
N PRO A 823 -15.91 14.05 32.47
CA PRO A 823 -15.61 12.64 32.33
C PRO A 823 -16.61 11.94 31.40
N PHE A 824 -16.09 11.13 30.48
CA PHE A 824 -16.86 10.37 29.49
C PHE A 824 -17.65 11.22 28.47
N GLU A 825 -17.25 12.47 28.25
CA GLU A 825 -17.80 13.35 27.18
C GLU A 825 -16.88 13.42 25.95
N GLU A 826 -16.16 12.35 25.60
CA GLU A 826 -15.36 12.30 24.37
C GLU A 826 -16.21 12.57 23.13
N GLY A 827 -17.47 12.12 23.11
CA GLY A 827 -18.41 12.40 22.03
C GLY A 827 -18.60 13.90 21.80
N ARG A 828 -18.70 14.70 22.88
CA ARG A 828 -18.82 16.16 22.78
C ARG A 828 -17.52 16.80 22.28
N LEU A 829 -16.36 16.30 22.72
CA LEU A 829 -15.07 16.77 22.18
C LEU A 829 -14.92 16.45 20.69
N ILE A 830 -15.42 15.30 20.25
CA ILE A 830 -15.38 14.88 18.84
C ILE A 830 -16.30 15.75 17.99
N GLU A 831 -17.51 16.03 18.46
CA GLU A 831 -18.42 17.00 17.83
C GLU A 831 -17.76 18.36 17.63
N LEU A 832 -17.21 18.94 18.71
CA LEU A 832 -16.56 20.24 18.66
C LEU A 832 -15.30 20.23 17.77
N GLY A 833 -14.49 19.18 17.86
CA GLY A 833 -13.27 19.01 17.08
C GLY A 833 -13.54 18.83 15.59
N PHE A 834 -14.56 18.05 15.22
CA PHE A 834 -14.97 17.86 13.84
C PHE A 834 -15.62 19.12 13.27
N GLY A 835 -16.51 19.78 14.01
CA GLY A 835 -17.06 21.07 13.60
C GLY A 835 -15.95 22.11 13.34
N TRP A 836 -14.93 22.16 14.21
CA TRP A 836 -13.74 22.99 13.98
C TRP A 836 -12.96 22.59 12.73
N GLU A 837 -12.71 21.31 12.51
CA GLU A 837 -12.03 20.81 11.30
C GLU A 837 -12.76 21.24 10.02
N GLN A 838 -14.09 21.10 9.98
CA GLN A 838 -14.88 21.44 8.80
C GLN A 838 -14.91 22.96 8.51
N VAL A 839 -14.93 23.78 9.55
CA VAL A 839 -14.91 25.24 9.42
C VAL A 839 -13.53 25.77 9.06
N ALA A 840 -12.51 25.32 9.78
CA ALA A 840 -11.18 25.93 9.72
C ALA A 840 -10.25 25.28 8.70
N MET A 841 -10.53 24.02 8.31
CA MET A 841 -9.63 23.16 7.53
C MET A 841 -8.15 23.35 7.95
N PRO A 842 -7.83 23.17 9.24
CA PRO A 842 -6.63 23.76 9.83
C PRO A 842 -5.35 22.96 9.52
N ARG A 843 -5.49 21.76 8.94
CA ARG A 843 -4.41 20.88 8.50
C ARG A 843 -3.66 21.51 7.32
N ARG A 844 -2.33 21.54 7.40
CA ARG A 844 -1.44 21.87 6.27
C ARG A 844 -0.22 20.94 6.31
N PRO A 845 0.07 20.17 5.25
CA PRO A 845 1.22 19.27 5.27
C PRO A 845 2.56 20.02 5.40
N PRO A 846 3.58 19.40 6.03
CA PRO A 846 4.92 19.95 6.10
C PRO A 846 5.57 20.00 4.71
N ALA A 847 6.13 21.16 4.34
CA ALA A 847 6.76 21.35 3.03
C ALA A 847 8.04 20.52 2.80
N LEU A 848 8.63 19.96 3.87
CA LEU A 848 9.87 19.19 3.81
C LEU A 848 9.66 17.71 3.47
N THR A 849 8.42 17.24 3.47
CA THR A 849 8.08 15.85 3.12
C THR A 849 6.91 15.82 2.12
N PRO A 850 7.09 16.38 0.90
CA PRO A 850 6.04 16.46 -0.12
C PRO A 850 5.59 15.08 -0.61
N SER A 851 4.63 15.04 -1.52
CA SER A 851 4.32 13.82 -2.28
C SER A 851 5.58 13.33 -3.02
N LEU A 852 5.79 12.01 -3.06
CA LEU A 852 6.85 11.41 -3.87
C LEU A 852 6.46 11.31 -5.36
N GLN A 853 5.20 11.56 -5.71
CA GLN A 853 4.74 11.59 -7.10
C GLN A 853 4.94 12.97 -7.74
N GLU A 854 5.17 14.00 -6.93
CA GLU A 854 5.45 15.38 -7.38
C GLU A 854 6.97 15.69 -7.47
N THR A 855 7.82 14.77 -7.01
CA THR A 855 9.30 14.87 -6.98
C THR A 855 9.93 13.98 -8.03
#